data_AF-A0A9E3CQV9-F1
#
_entry.id   AF-A0A9E3CQV9-F1
#
_cell.length_a   1.000
_cell.length_b   1.000
_cell.length_c   1.000
_cell.angle_alpha   90.00
_cell.angle_beta   90.00
_cell.angle_gamma   90.00
#
_symmetry.space_group_name_H-M   'P 1'
#
loop_
_entity.id
_entity.type
_entity.pdbx_description
1 polymer ?
#
loop_
_entity_poly.entity_id
_entity_poly.type
_entity_poly.pdbx_seq_one_letter_code
_entity_poly.pdbx_strand_id
1 'polypeptide(L)'
;MYGSVKILKGRRAALLALAGLCVASLNLFTAEASRPARAERAPAAVAAPPRANGKIAFTSGRDTDGLDIYVMNPDGTGLARLTDGRSYNVDAAWSPDGRTLAFVSNRGGGSFAIYLMSADGANVRRLTDSAEDEGTPAWSPDGAKIAFARGLVGCIPEATCPGPDLYVIDADGKNEKRLTEGRVGDSSPSWSPDGTKIAFSSLRDGNAEVYVMNPDGTGQVNVTKDAQSYDYGPAWSPDGAKIAFTSDRAGRFDIYVMNADGTGRTNLTNNTTNEIIEHPAWSPDGTRIVFARYLLINGGQGENRDLFVMNADGSNQTRLTFDPDFDVEPDWQPVPLAANGRVLFTSGRDGNPEVYSMNGDGGGQTNLTSTPARDFNPVWSPDGTKVLFASDRGGGTFQRVQFYVMNADGTGVTQITNFPDGTDVDFSEPAWSPDATKIAFISTSFGAIHNLMVMNTDGTGGKSIASMRGLASDVDPAWSPDGTRLAYVGTEDVSGGPGVSLRSFLFVINADGTGKTKLADAMFATPTGPTTSVGGPSWSPDGTRIAYGSNRGSTNVEIYTVGSSGGAPVRLTDNAARDYLPSWSPDGRKIAFTSDRDGNSEIYSMNADGTGQTRLTNNPAPDQDPDWGSAGARPPLPASPGTVQFDSFLYGVSEGTPVLTVTVTRLGDLSGEAAVDYTTGDICDLVVGPTCNGIASSRSDYQAALGRLHFAPGESSKSFDVHVVNDLTVEGDESFSVELKGAVGAALGGQARAGVFIFDDDTAAPSGNPIDGTQFFVRQHYLDFLNREPDADGFNFWVNEIEKCGADAQCREVKRVNVSAAFFLSIESRETGYLVYRTYKAAYGDATSPNVPGTVPVIRLNEFLEDTQEVGRGLVVGRPNWEQTLEANKTAFMSGFVQRQRFTGAFPLSMTAAQFVGRLDQNAGGVLTTDERAALVARLSPNPADTAARASVLRSVAESRVLRDAEFNRAFVLTQYFGYLRRNPNDPPDSDFRGWKFWLDKLNQFGGNYVEAEMVKAFITSTEYRRRFGQ
;
A
#
# COMPACT_ATOMS: atom_id res chain seq x y z
N MET A 1 38.46 22.26 26.61
CA MET A 1 39.74 23.01 26.77
C MET A 1 39.95 23.91 25.56
N TYR A 2 40.70 25.01 25.73
CA TYR A 2 41.21 25.88 24.65
C TYR A 2 41.84 25.04 23.50
N GLY A 3 41.76 25.38 22.21
CA GLY A 3 41.27 26.57 21.51
C GLY A 3 42.31 27.04 20.45
N SER A 4 41.91 27.65 19.32
CA SER A 4 42.76 28.57 18.50
C SER A 4 42.09 29.03 17.19
N VAL A 5 42.38 30.27 16.78
CA VAL A 5 41.84 30.98 15.60
C VAL A 5 42.98 31.47 14.70
N LYS A 6 42.81 31.43 13.36
CA LYS A 6 43.28 32.43 12.34
C LYS A 6 42.89 31.98 10.92
N ILE A 7 42.15 32.71 10.07
CA ILE A 7 42.19 34.10 9.54
C ILE A 7 42.99 34.24 8.21
N LEU A 8 42.29 34.63 7.12
CA LEU A 8 42.60 35.66 6.07
C LEU A 8 41.79 35.32 4.79
N LYS A 9 40.77 36.06 4.31
CA LYS A 9 40.61 37.46 3.79
C LYS A 9 41.09 37.72 2.34
N GLY A 10 40.15 38.14 1.46
CA GLY A 10 40.40 38.86 0.18
C GLY A 10 39.16 38.93 -0.74
N ARG A 11 38.30 39.96 -0.64
CA ARG A 11 38.14 41.16 -1.53
C ARG A 11 37.55 40.87 -2.95
N ARG A 12 36.31 41.30 -3.26
CA ARG A 12 35.87 42.57 -3.96
C ARG A 12 36.24 42.63 -5.46
N ALA A 13 35.45 43.12 -6.43
CA ALA A 13 34.10 43.74 -6.54
C ALA A 13 33.62 43.66 -8.05
N ALA A 14 32.35 43.40 -8.39
CA ALA A 14 31.24 44.33 -8.73
C ALA A 14 31.40 45.30 -9.95
N LEU A 15 30.61 45.14 -11.04
CA LEU A 15 29.55 46.08 -11.52
C LEU A 15 28.83 45.68 -12.85
N LEU A 16 27.61 46.23 -13.01
CA LEU A 16 26.66 46.42 -14.14
C LEU A 16 27.24 46.70 -15.57
N ALA A 17 26.51 46.62 -16.72
CA ALA A 17 25.12 46.24 -17.08
C ALA A 17 24.85 46.17 -18.63
N LEU A 18 23.64 45.70 -19.01
CA LEU A 18 22.75 46.11 -20.13
C LEU A 18 23.03 45.79 -21.62
N ALA A 19 22.03 45.11 -22.24
CA ALA A 19 21.54 45.13 -23.65
C ALA A 19 22.50 44.83 -24.83
N GLY A 20 22.10 44.25 -25.97
CA GLY A 20 20.82 43.66 -26.43
C GLY A 20 20.75 43.60 -27.98
N LEU A 21 20.02 42.62 -28.57
CA LEU A 21 19.71 42.46 -30.03
C LEU A 21 20.92 42.21 -30.99
N CYS A 22 20.78 41.76 -32.25
CA CYS A 22 20.01 40.63 -32.82
C CYS A 22 20.47 40.34 -34.29
N VAL A 23 20.26 39.10 -34.80
CA VAL A 23 20.07 38.71 -36.24
C VAL A 23 21.29 38.56 -37.20
N ALA A 24 21.17 37.54 -38.09
CA ALA A 24 21.74 37.32 -39.44
C ALA A 24 23.03 36.48 -39.67
N SER A 25 22.83 35.19 -40.04
CA SER A 25 23.21 34.51 -41.31
C SER A 25 24.48 34.95 -42.10
N LEU A 26 25.30 34.06 -42.70
CA LEU A 26 24.95 33.00 -43.67
C LEU A 26 26.09 31.93 -43.85
N ASN A 27 25.80 30.82 -44.56
CA ASN A 27 26.67 29.64 -44.78
C ASN A 27 27.84 29.81 -45.78
N LEU A 28 28.92 28.99 -45.67
CA LEU A 28 29.28 27.86 -46.59
C LEU A 28 30.70 27.23 -46.33
N PHE A 29 30.73 25.90 -46.16
CA PHE A 29 31.78 24.89 -46.50
C PHE A 29 33.29 25.09 -46.19
N THR A 30 33.86 24.17 -45.40
CA THR A 30 34.78 23.08 -45.88
C THR A 30 34.64 21.86 -44.95
N ALA A 31 35.19 20.69 -45.32
CA ALA A 31 34.79 19.38 -44.79
C ALA A 31 35.87 18.59 -44.01
N GLU A 32 35.39 17.56 -43.30
CA GLU A 32 36.03 16.29 -42.90
C GLU A 32 36.80 16.12 -41.57
N ALA A 33 36.78 14.86 -41.11
CA ALA A 33 37.56 14.20 -40.04
C ALA A 33 37.13 14.30 -38.55
N SER A 34 35.96 13.72 -38.24
CA SER A 34 35.77 12.66 -37.22
C SER A 34 36.36 12.79 -35.79
N ARG A 35 35.48 13.08 -34.81
CA ARG A 35 35.48 12.49 -33.45
C ARG A 35 34.02 12.30 -32.97
N PRO A 36 33.66 11.19 -32.31
CA PRO A 36 32.33 11.06 -31.70
C PRO A 36 32.26 11.93 -30.44
N ALA A 37 31.50 13.03 -30.51
CA ALA A 37 31.24 13.87 -29.35
C ALA A 37 30.14 13.26 -28.47
N ARG A 38 30.32 13.40 -27.16
CA ARG A 38 29.36 13.07 -26.10
C ARG A 38 28.04 13.79 -26.39
N ALA A 39 26.91 13.07 -26.38
CA ALA A 39 25.61 13.67 -26.55
C ALA A 39 25.33 14.64 -25.40
N GLU A 40 25.30 15.95 -25.69
CA GLU A 40 24.70 16.93 -24.79
C GLU A 40 23.19 16.65 -24.76
N ARG A 41 22.66 16.42 -23.55
CA ARG A 41 21.22 16.38 -23.35
C ARG A 41 20.66 17.75 -23.73
N ALA A 42 19.55 17.76 -24.47
CA ALA A 42 18.70 18.93 -24.56
C ALA A 42 18.39 19.44 -23.13
N PRO A 43 18.25 20.77 -22.91
CA PRO A 43 17.80 21.27 -21.63
C PRO A 43 16.50 20.56 -21.26
N ALA A 44 16.46 19.98 -20.06
CA ALA A 44 15.27 19.30 -19.59
C ALA A 44 14.09 20.27 -19.68
N ALA A 45 12.98 19.83 -20.24
CA ALA A 45 11.72 20.53 -20.05
C ALA A 45 11.53 20.72 -18.54
N VAL A 46 11.22 21.94 -18.12
CA VAL A 46 10.86 22.20 -16.71
C VAL A 46 9.67 21.30 -16.42
N ALA A 47 9.90 20.26 -15.63
CA ALA A 47 8.83 19.36 -15.23
C ALA A 47 7.76 20.21 -14.54
N ALA A 48 6.49 19.98 -14.87
CA ALA A 48 5.41 20.54 -14.09
C ALA A 48 5.61 20.10 -12.62
N PRO A 49 5.36 20.98 -11.63
CA PRO A 49 5.51 20.61 -10.22
C PRO A 49 4.70 19.34 -9.94
N PRO A 50 5.20 18.42 -9.10
CA PRO A 50 4.52 17.17 -8.81
C PRO A 50 3.08 17.45 -8.37
N ARG A 51 2.12 16.75 -8.99
CA ARG A 51 0.70 16.84 -8.61
C ARG A 51 0.55 16.32 -7.19
N ALA A 52 -0.27 16.99 -6.38
CA ALA A 52 -0.58 16.51 -5.03
C ALA A 52 -1.17 15.10 -5.11
N ASN A 53 -0.58 14.18 -4.35
CA ASN A 53 -0.85 12.74 -4.45
C ASN A 53 -1.08 12.09 -3.08
N GLY A 54 -1.43 12.90 -2.08
CA GLY A 54 -1.86 12.46 -0.74
C GLY A 54 -0.72 11.97 0.13
N LYS A 55 0.51 12.41 -0.11
CA LYS A 55 1.67 11.99 0.68
C LYS A 55 1.53 12.38 2.16
N ILE A 56 2.11 11.59 3.04
CA ILE A 56 2.31 11.95 4.45
C ILE A 56 3.69 12.57 4.55
N ALA A 57 3.80 13.82 5.03
CA ALA A 57 5.05 14.42 5.49
C ALA A 57 5.24 14.13 6.98
N PHE A 58 6.48 14.01 7.44
CA PHE A 58 6.78 13.71 8.85
C PHE A 58 8.23 14.02 9.21
N THR A 59 8.50 14.14 10.51
CA THR A 59 9.82 14.34 11.10
C THR A 59 10.48 12.98 11.36
N SER A 60 11.75 12.80 10.95
CA SER A 60 12.49 11.53 11.10
C SER A 60 13.93 11.71 11.57
N GLY A 61 14.44 10.77 12.36
CA GLY A 61 15.83 10.70 12.83
C GLY A 61 16.81 9.90 11.94
N ARG A 62 16.28 9.05 11.05
CA ARG A 62 16.95 7.86 10.46
C ARG A 62 18.29 8.00 9.72
N ASP A 63 18.82 9.20 9.50
CA ASP A 63 19.96 9.42 8.58
C ASP A 63 21.07 10.40 9.06
N THR A 64 20.95 11.13 10.18
CA THR A 64 21.91 12.24 10.48
C THR A 64 22.16 12.66 11.94
N ASP A 65 23.21 13.49 12.14
CA ASP A 65 23.47 14.35 13.32
C ASP A 65 22.32 15.37 13.65
N GLY A 66 21.09 15.17 13.19
CA GLY A 66 19.97 16.14 13.21
C GLY A 66 18.68 15.56 12.63
N LEU A 67 17.57 16.30 12.75
CA LEU A 67 16.23 15.84 12.36
C LEU A 67 15.81 16.39 10.99
N ASP A 68 15.12 15.58 10.21
CA ASP A 68 14.74 15.94 8.85
C ASP A 68 13.29 15.58 8.47
N ILE A 69 12.75 16.35 7.52
CA ILE A 69 11.42 16.12 6.96
C ILE A 69 11.51 15.08 5.84
N TYR A 70 10.70 14.04 5.98
CA TYR A 70 10.49 12.99 4.98
C TYR A 70 9.07 13.07 4.43
N VAL A 71 8.86 12.45 3.27
CA VAL A 71 7.54 12.20 2.70
C VAL A 71 7.42 10.75 2.23
N MET A 72 6.25 10.15 2.45
CA MET A 72 5.90 8.81 1.94
C MET A 72 4.49 8.79 1.36
N ASN A 73 4.14 7.73 0.65
CA ASN A 73 2.78 7.46 0.22
C ASN A 73 1.94 6.93 1.42
N PRO A 74 0.60 7.03 1.38
CA PRO A 74 -0.32 6.52 2.41
C PRO A 74 -0.32 5.01 2.72
N ASP A 75 0.51 4.24 2.02
CA ASP A 75 0.72 2.80 2.17
C ASP A 75 2.14 2.48 2.70
N GLY A 76 2.90 3.50 3.12
CA GLY A 76 4.29 3.40 3.58
C GLY A 76 5.32 3.34 2.43
N THR A 77 4.89 3.25 1.17
CA THR A 77 5.81 3.17 0.02
C THR A 77 6.33 4.55 -0.40
N GLY A 78 7.31 4.58 -1.31
CA GLY A 78 7.74 5.84 -1.95
C GLY A 78 8.38 6.87 -1.01
N LEU A 79 8.95 6.40 0.11
CA LEU A 79 9.69 7.19 1.09
C LEU A 79 10.81 8.01 0.43
N ALA A 80 10.87 9.30 0.74
CA ALA A 80 11.88 10.23 0.26
C ALA A 80 12.15 11.35 1.29
N ARG A 81 13.43 11.70 1.46
CA ARG A 81 13.89 12.82 2.28
C ARG A 81 13.71 14.16 1.54
N LEU A 82 13.22 15.20 2.23
CA LEU A 82 13.06 16.56 1.67
C LEU A 82 14.07 17.58 2.20
N THR A 83 14.55 17.44 3.44
CA THR A 83 15.58 18.32 4.02
C THR A 83 16.86 17.54 4.35
N ASP A 84 18.01 18.21 4.32
CA ASP A 84 19.29 17.64 4.71
C ASP A 84 20.15 18.58 5.58
N GLY A 85 21.06 17.98 6.35
CA GLY A 85 22.15 18.68 7.04
C GLY A 85 22.26 18.40 8.54
N ARG A 86 22.85 19.35 9.27
CA ARG A 86 23.01 19.34 10.74
C ARG A 86 22.04 20.28 11.47
N SER A 87 20.99 20.69 10.78
CA SER A 87 19.92 21.50 11.35
C SER A 87 18.81 20.57 11.82
N TYR A 88 18.01 21.05 12.76
CA TYR A 88 16.75 20.40 13.12
C TYR A 88 15.68 20.93 12.18
N ASN A 89 14.93 20.04 11.53
CA ASN A 89 13.79 20.35 10.67
C ASN A 89 12.62 19.49 11.13
N VAL A 90 11.57 20.12 11.67
CA VAL A 90 10.46 19.47 12.39
C VAL A 90 9.12 20.14 12.08
N ASP A 91 8.00 19.62 12.62
CA ASP A 91 6.63 20.14 12.46
C ASP A 91 6.28 20.55 11.01
N ALA A 92 6.36 19.60 10.07
CA ALA A 92 5.97 19.85 8.68
C ALA A 92 4.44 19.96 8.52
N ALA A 93 3.97 21.05 7.90
CA ALA A 93 2.56 21.33 7.64
C ALA A 93 2.31 21.79 6.20
N TRP A 94 1.45 21.08 5.48
CA TRP A 94 1.15 21.31 4.06
C TRP A 94 0.21 22.49 3.83
N SER A 95 0.44 23.23 2.74
CA SER A 95 -0.51 24.22 2.23
C SER A 95 -1.77 23.54 1.68
N PRO A 96 -2.95 24.19 1.73
CA PRO A 96 -4.21 23.59 1.25
C PRO A 96 -4.25 23.22 -0.24
N ASP A 97 -3.32 23.76 -1.03
CA ASP A 97 -3.14 23.40 -2.45
C ASP A 97 -2.14 22.23 -2.68
N GLY A 98 -1.55 21.71 -1.61
CA GLY A 98 -0.59 20.61 -1.61
C GLY A 98 0.79 20.95 -2.19
N ARG A 99 1.09 22.22 -2.50
CA ARG A 99 2.31 22.63 -3.23
C ARG A 99 3.45 23.15 -2.36
N THR A 100 3.17 23.53 -1.11
CA THR A 100 4.11 24.16 -0.20
C THR A 100 4.06 23.44 1.15
N LEU A 101 5.21 23.31 1.81
CA LEU A 101 5.32 22.91 3.20
C LEU A 101 5.78 24.11 4.01
N ALA A 102 5.07 24.41 5.10
CA ALA A 102 5.62 25.15 6.23
C ALA A 102 6.32 24.13 7.13
N PHE A 103 7.45 24.49 7.73
CA PHE A 103 8.18 23.63 8.67
C PHE A 103 9.04 24.48 9.60
N VAL A 104 9.43 23.90 10.72
CA VAL A 104 10.22 24.56 11.76
C VAL A 104 11.69 24.22 11.55
N SER A 105 12.58 25.21 11.59
CA SER A 105 14.01 24.91 11.44
C SER A 105 14.94 25.95 12.08
N ASN A 106 16.08 25.47 12.60
CA ASN A 106 17.14 26.31 13.19
C ASN A 106 18.30 26.63 12.21
N ARG A 107 18.15 26.30 10.91
CA ARG A 107 19.19 26.48 9.86
C ARG A 107 19.75 27.90 9.70
N GLY A 108 19.10 28.91 10.26
CA GLY A 108 19.59 30.29 10.34
C GLY A 108 20.72 30.52 11.34
N GLY A 109 21.05 29.55 12.20
CA GLY A 109 22.09 29.67 13.23
C GLY A 109 21.67 30.44 14.47
N GLY A 110 20.41 30.25 14.90
CA GLY A 110 19.78 30.94 16.04
C GLY A 110 18.60 30.14 16.57
N SER A 111 17.53 30.83 17.00
CA SER A 111 16.27 30.21 17.42
C SER A 111 15.59 29.42 16.28
N PHE A 112 14.70 28.53 16.66
CA PHE A 112 13.76 27.86 15.75
C PHE A 112 12.80 28.88 15.14
N ALA A 113 12.68 28.87 13.82
CA ALA A 113 11.80 29.76 13.08
C ALA A 113 11.00 29.00 12.02
N ILE A 114 9.90 29.58 11.56
CA ILE A 114 9.09 29.02 10.47
C ILE A 114 9.77 29.28 9.12
N TYR A 115 9.93 28.21 8.35
CA TYR A 115 10.42 28.21 6.97
C TYR A 115 9.32 27.66 6.04
N LEU A 116 9.34 28.08 4.78
CA LEU A 116 8.53 27.48 3.71
C LEU A 116 9.43 26.81 2.66
N MET A 117 8.98 25.70 2.09
CA MET A 117 9.59 25.05 0.93
C MET A 117 8.53 24.52 -0.05
N SER A 118 8.92 24.24 -1.29
CA SER A 118 8.08 23.56 -2.27
C SER A 118 7.89 22.08 -1.92
N ALA A 119 6.83 21.45 -2.45
CA ALA A 119 6.48 20.04 -2.22
C ALA A 119 7.57 19.00 -2.57
N ASP A 120 8.59 19.42 -3.34
CA ASP A 120 9.75 18.64 -3.75
C ASP A 120 11.03 18.96 -2.92
N GLY A 121 10.90 19.73 -1.83
CA GLY A 121 12.00 20.21 -1.00
C GLY A 121 12.71 21.46 -1.54
N ALA A 122 12.35 21.95 -2.72
CA ALA A 122 13.01 23.11 -3.33
C ALA A 122 12.58 24.46 -2.71
N ASN A 123 13.22 25.55 -3.14
CA ASN A 123 12.82 26.93 -2.85
C ASN A 123 12.70 27.30 -1.35
N VAL A 124 13.47 26.67 -0.48
CA VAL A 124 13.45 26.93 0.98
C VAL A 124 13.68 28.42 1.28
N ARG A 125 12.75 29.06 2.00
CA ARG A 125 12.85 30.44 2.49
C ARG A 125 12.39 30.58 3.94
N ARG A 126 13.01 31.49 4.70
CA ARG A 126 12.53 31.88 6.03
C ARG A 126 11.22 32.67 5.89
N LEU A 127 10.25 32.46 6.79
CA LEU A 127 8.99 33.20 6.85
C LEU A 127 9.00 34.25 7.96
N THR A 128 9.41 33.85 9.16
CA THR A 128 9.40 34.64 10.40
C THR A 128 10.82 35.02 10.83
N ASP A 129 11.01 36.21 11.42
CA ASP A 129 12.32 36.72 11.86
C ASP A 129 12.29 37.13 13.34
N SER A 130 12.03 36.16 14.22
CA SER A 130 12.08 36.32 15.68
C SER A 130 13.42 35.86 16.27
N ALA A 131 13.66 36.27 17.52
CA ALA A 131 14.73 35.78 18.40
C ALA A 131 14.21 34.75 19.44
N GLU A 132 12.91 34.52 19.48
CA GLU A 132 12.25 33.48 20.28
C GLU A 132 12.09 32.21 19.44
N ASP A 133 11.99 31.05 20.09
CA ASP A 133 11.74 29.77 19.43
C ASP A 133 10.26 29.63 19.03
N GLU A 134 10.02 29.16 17.81
CA GLU A 134 8.71 29.02 17.17
C GLU A 134 8.47 27.58 16.73
N GLY A 135 7.20 27.15 16.72
CA GLY A 135 6.84 25.76 16.39
C GLY A 135 5.37 25.55 16.02
N THR A 136 5.04 24.33 15.60
CA THR A 136 3.68 23.89 15.23
C THR A 136 2.94 24.84 14.26
N PRO A 137 3.45 25.06 13.02
CA PRO A 137 2.77 25.88 12.03
C PRO A 137 1.52 25.16 11.47
N ALA A 138 0.45 25.91 11.21
CA ALA A 138 -0.77 25.40 10.58
C ALA A 138 -1.38 26.44 9.62
N TRP A 139 -1.64 26.02 8.39
CA TRP A 139 -2.19 26.88 7.33
C TRP A 139 -3.69 27.15 7.53
N SER A 140 -4.14 28.37 7.19
CA SER A 140 -5.56 28.65 6.99
C SER A 140 -6.06 27.91 5.72
N PRO A 141 -7.34 27.51 5.63
CA PRO A 141 -7.85 26.70 4.52
C PRO A 141 -7.80 27.37 3.14
N ASP A 142 -7.71 28.70 3.10
CA ASP A 142 -7.52 29.49 1.88
C ASP A 142 -6.03 29.63 1.46
N GLY A 143 -5.10 29.12 2.27
CA GLY A 143 -3.66 29.24 2.09
C GLY A 143 -3.09 30.65 2.28
N ALA A 144 -3.91 31.61 2.75
CA ALA A 144 -3.49 33.00 2.87
C ALA A 144 -2.66 33.27 4.13
N LYS A 145 -2.82 32.47 5.19
CA LYS A 145 -2.24 32.68 6.51
C LYS A 145 -1.67 31.40 7.10
N ILE A 146 -0.76 31.56 8.06
CA ILE A 146 -0.21 30.49 8.88
C ILE A 146 -0.34 30.91 10.35
N ALA A 147 -0.98 30.07 11.16
CA ALA A 147 -0.94 30.16 12.62
C ALA A 147 0.26 29.36 13.14
N PHE A 148 0.88 29.78 14.23
CA PHE A 148 2.05 29.11 14.83
C PHE A 148 2.20 29.49 16.30
N ALA A 149 2.92 28.68 17.07
CA ALA A 149 3.31 29.00 18.44
C ALA A 149 4.66 29.74 18.45
N ARG A 150 4.81 30.74 19.33
CA ARG A 150 6.08 31.46 19.59
C ARG A 150 6.33 31.56 21.08
N GLY A 151 7.60 31.45 21.48
CA GLY A 151 8.02 31.48 22.87
C GLY A 151 8.27 30.09 23.45
N LEU A 152 8.67 29.12 22.61
CA LEU A 152 8.97 27.74 23.00
C LEU A 152 10.30 27.60 23.77
N VAL A 153 10.54 28.46 24.77
CA VAL A 153 11.77 28.42 25.58
C VAL A 153 11.59 27.45 26.74
N GLY A 154 12.34 26.35 26.71
CA GLY A 154 12.45 25.42 27.84
C GLY A 154 13.16 26.06 29.04
N CYS A 155 12.40 26.59 30.01
CA CYS A 155 12.91 26.95 31.34
C CYS A 155 12.19 26.19 32.46
N ILE A 156 12.89 25.19 33.02
CA ILE A 156 12.55 24.62 34.33
C ILE A 156 13.15 25.54 35.41
N PRO A 157 12.40 26.02 36.42
CA PRO A 157 11.03 25.61 36.78
C PRO A 157 9.91 26.45 36.14
N GLU A 158 8.78 25.78 35.86
CA GLU A 158 7.54 26.33 35.25
C GLU A 158 7.00 27.62 35.88
N ALA A 159 7.27 27.87 37.17
CA ALA A 159 6.63 28.95 37.92
C ALA A 159 7.07 30.39 37.55
N THR A 160 7.94 30.57 36.55
CA THR A 160 8.62 31.86 36.31
C THR A 160 8.80 32.30 34.85
N CYS A 161 8.51 31.45 33.85
CA CYS A 161 8.56 31.81 32.44
C CYS A 161 7.14 31.96 31.87
N PRO A 162 6.84 32.96 31.02
CA PRO A 162 5.65 32.91 30.19
C PRO A 162 5.80 31.76 29.19
N GLY A 163 4.83 30.85 29.14
CA GLY A 163 4.77 29.83 28.08
C GLY A 163 4.49 30.45 26.70
N PRO A 164 4.50 29.64 25.63
CA PRO A 164 4.26 30.12 24.27
C PRO A 164 2.88 30.78 24.10
N ASP A 165 2.78 31.69 23.14
CA ASP A 165 1.51 32.25 22.67
C ASP A 165 1.31 31.92 21.19
N LEU A 166 0.05 31.92 20.75
CA LEU A 166 -0.29 31.71 19.34
C LEU A 166 -0.22 33.03 18.57
N TYR A 167 0.37 32.96 17.39
CA TYR A 167 0.46 34.04 16.41
C TYR A 167 -0.16 33.59 15.08
N VAL A 168 -0.53 34.57 14.25
CA VAL A 168 -0.88 34.37 12.84
C VAL A 168 -0.11 35.36 11.97
N ILE A 169 0.37 34.91 10.82
CA ILE A 169 1.09 35.70 9.82
C ILE A 169 0.53 35.42 8.43
N ASP A 170 0.60 36.38 7.51
CA ASP A 170 0.30 36.12 6.10
C ASP A 170 1.38 35.22 5.49
N ALA A 171 1.01 34.37 4.53
CA ALA A 171 1.93 33.43 3.89
C ALA A 171 3.10 34.12 3.13
N ASP A 172 3.00 35.42 2.86
CA ASP A 172 4.07 36.25 2.30
C ASP A 172 5.05 36.83 3.33
N GLY A 173 4.84 36.56 4.62
CA GLY A 173 5.65 37.04 5.75
C GLY A 173 5.23 38.40 6.32
N LYS A 174 4.03 38.90 6.01
CA LYS A 174 3.53 40.20 6.52
C LYS A 174 2.38 40.06 7.51
N ASN A 175 2.00 41.21 8.08
CA ASN A 175 0.79 41.39 8.90
C ASN A 175 0.67 40.41 10.08
N GLU A 176 1.80 40.10 10.71
CA GLU A 176 1.85 39.25 11.89
C GLU A 176 1.01 39.84 13.05
N LYS A 177 0.25 38.98 13.71
CA LYS A 177 -0.62 39.31 14.84
C LYS A 177 -0.59 38.21 15.89
N ARG A 178 -0.44 38.58 17.16
CA ARG A 178 -0.64 37.72 18.33
C ARG A 178 -2.14 37.44 18.55
N LEU A 179 -2.51 36.19 18.83
CA LEU A 179 -3.89 35.72 19.01
C LEU A 179 -4.24 35.42 20.48
N THR A 180 -3.27 34.97 21.28
CA THR A 180 -3.48 34.67 22.71
C THR A 180 -2.56 35.48 23.60
N GLU A 181 -2.94 35.66 24.87
CA GLU A 181 -2.16 36.38 25.89
C GLU A 181 -2.09 35.54 27.18
N GLY A 182 -1.40 34.40 27.10
CA GLY A 182 -1.38 33.36 28.12
C GLY A 182 -0.08 33.30 28.94
N ARG A 183 -0.17 33.27 30.27
CA ARG A 183 1.03 33.16 31.14
C ARG A 183 1.62 31.74 31.24
N VAL A 184 0.97 30.72 30.65
CA VAL A 184 1.26 29.30 30.95
C VAL A 184 1.44 28.42 29.70
N GLY A 185 1.22 28.95 28.49
CA GLY A 185 1.47 28.24 27.23
C GLY A 185 0.23 27.83 26.44
N ASP A 186 0.22 28.21 25.16
CA ASP A 186 -0.70 27.78 24.10
C ASP A 186 0.11 27.25 22.89
N SER A 187 -0.28 26.11 22.30
CA SER A 187 0.45 25.45 21.21
C SER A 187 -0.44 24.61 20.27
N SER A 188 0.13 24.07 19.19
CA SER A 188 -0.54 23.16 18.24
C SER A 188 -1.86 23.72 17.69
N PRO A 189 -1.83 24.89 17.01
CA PRO A 189 -3.01 25.44 16.36
C PRO A 189 -3.47 24.54 15.19
N SER A 190 -4.78 24.39 15.01
CA SER A 190 -5.39 23.68 13.88
C SER A 190 -6.63 24.45 13.41
N TRP A 191 -6.69 24.79 12.12
CA TRP A 191 -7.80 25.55 11.56
C TRP A 191 -8.99 24.65 11.24
N SER A 192 -10.22 25.14 11.46
CA SER A 192 -11.41 24.47 10.92
C SER A 192 -11.43 24.59 9.39
N PRO A 193 -11.97 23.62 8.63
CA PRO A 193 -11.94 23.64 7.15
C PRO A 193 -12.68 24.80 6.50
N ASP A 194 -13.64 25.40 7.20
CA ASP A 194 -14.37 26.61 6.78
C ASP A 194 -13.62 27.92 7.09
N GLY A 195 -12.48 27.84 7.80
CA GLY A 195 -11.67 28.96 8.23
C GLY A 195 -12.29 29.81 9.35
N THR A 196 -13.41 29.40 9.96
CA THR A 196 -14.11 30.21 10.97
C THR A 196 -13.63 29.99 12.40
N LYS A 197 -12.79 28.98 12.65
CA LYS A 197 -12.24 28.61 13.96
C LYS A 197 -10.78 28.15 13.90
N ILE A 198 -10.12 28.24 15.05
CA ILE A 198 -8.84 27.61 15.35
C ILE A 198 -9.00 26.80 16.63
N ALA A 199 -8.71 25.50 16.61
CA ALA A 199 -8.51 24.69 17.80
C ALA A 199 -7.03 24.74 18.22
N PHE A 200 -6.73 24.62 19.51
CA PHE A 200 -5.37 24.66 20.03
C PHE A 200 -5.26 24.01 21.42
N SER A 201 -4.06 23.60 21.80
CA SER A 201 -3.76 23.11 23.16
C SER A 201 -3.46 24.29 24.08
N SER A 202 -3.95 24.27 25.33
CA SER A 202 -3.66 25.30 26.32
C SER A 202 -3.45 24.74 27.72
N LEU A 203 -2.42 25.23 28.42
CA LEU A 203 -2.09 24.87 29.81
C LEU A 203 -2.74 25.81 30.85
N ARG A 204 -3.60 26.74 30.41
CA ARG A 204 -4.10 27.84 31.27
C ARG A 204 -4.95 27.41 32.47
N ASP A 205 -5.52 26.20 32.43
CA ASP A 205 -6.37 25.65 33.48
C ASP A 205 -5.58 24.82 34.52
N GLY A 206 -4.27 24.63 34.32
CA GLY A 206 -3.38 23.85 35.18
C GLY A 206 -3.05 22.44 34.66
N ASN A 207 -3.78 22.01 33.65
CA ASN A 207 -3.54 20.82 32.82
C ASN A 207 -3.66 21.23 31.33
N ALA A 208 -3.21 20.37 30.40
CA ALA A 208 -3.38 20.65 28.98
C ALA A 208 -4.83 20.36 28.56
N GLU A 209 -5.47 21.33 27.90
CA GLU A 209 -6.85 21.24 27.43
C GLU A 209 -6.95 21.72 25.98
N VAL A 210 -7.81 21.09 25.18
CA VAL A 210 -8.17 21.61 23.85
C VAL A 210 -9.17 22.76 23.99
N TYR A 211 -8.77 23.91 23.47
CA TYR A 211 -9.56 25.13 23.32
C TYR A 211 -9.90 25.38 21.84
N VAL A 212 -10.98 26.13 21.61
CA VAL A 212 -11.37 26.64 20.27
C VAL A 212 -11.59 28.15 20.34
N MET A 213 -11.11 28.90 19.34
CA MET A 213 -11.27 30.35 19.21
C MET A 213 -11.63 30.79 17.78
N ASN A 214 -11.99 32.06 17.62
CA ASN A 214 -12.08 32.71 16.30
C ASN A 214 -10.67 33.04 15.76
N PRO A 215 -10.47 33.11 14.43
CA PRO A 215 -9.20 33.50 13.78
C PRO A 215 -8.63 34.87 14.19
N ASP A 216 -9.42 35.73 14.82
CA ASP A 216 -8.97 37.02 15.35
C ASP A 216 -8.51 36.96 16.82
N GLY A 217 -8.50 35.79 17.43
CA GLY A 217 -8.15 35.54 18.84
C GLY A 217 -9.32 35.66 19.81
N THR A 218 -10.51 36.07 19.35
CA THR A 218 -11.68 36.24 20.23
C THR A 218 -12.45 34.93 20.45
N GLY A 219 -13.36 34.91 21.44
CA GLY A 219 -14.30 33.79 21.62
C GLY A 219 -13.65 32.47 22.01
N GLN A 220 -12.57 32.51 22.80
CA GLN A 220 -11.84 31.33 23.25
C GLN A 220 -12.68 30.51 24.25
N VAL A 221 -12.86 29.21 23.98
CA VAL A 221 -13.70 28.28 24.76
C VAL A 221 -12.99 26.94 24.94
N ASN A 222 -12.87 26.46 26.17
CA ASN A 222 -12.46 25.09 26.46
C ASN A 222 -13.54 24.10 25.96
N VAL A 223 -13.18 23.13 25.12
CA VAL A 223 -14.09 22.10 24.58
C VAL A 223 -13.89 20.71 25.18
N THR A 224 -12.83 20.51 25.97
CA THR A 224 -12.45 19.24 26.60
C THR A 224 -12.91 19.17 28.06
N LYS A 225 -12.64 20.19 28.87
CA LYS A 225 -13.15 20.37 30.24
C LYS A 225 -12.83 19.18 31.15
N ASP A 226 -11.58 18.70 31.15
CA ASP A 226 -11.15 17.48 31.83
C ASP A 226 -9.94 17.71 32.75
N ALA A 227 -10.18 18.38 33.89
CA ALA A 227 -9.16 18.78 34.87
C ALA A 227 -8.39 17.62 35.58
N GLN A 228 -8.43 16.40 35.05
CA GLN A 228 -7.64 15.24 35.51
C GLN A 228 -6.72 14.68 34.43
N SER A 229 -6.85 15.14 33.18
CA SER A 229 -6.18 14.57 32.00
C SER A 229 -5.37 15.63 31.26
N TYR A 230 -4.41 15.23 30.42
CA TYR A 230 -3.72 16.11 29.49
C TYR A 230 -4.25 15.85 28.06
N ASP A 231 -5.01 16.80 27.53
CA ASP A 231 -5.54 16.80 26.17
C ASP A 231 -4.75 17.78 25.28
N TYR A 232 -4.08 17.29 24.23
CA TYR A 232 -3.24 18.11 23.34
C TYR A 232 -3.25 17.66 21.87
N GLY A 233 -2.65 18.47 21.01
CA GLY A 233 -2.49 18.17 19.58
C GLY A 233 -3.81 18.03 18.82
N PRO A 234 -4.72 19.03 18.86
CA PRO A 234 -6.01 18.92 18.19
C PRO A 234 -5.88 18.99 16.66
N ALA A 235 -6.59 18.11 15.96
CA ALA A 235 -6.70 18.12 14.50
C ALA A 235 -8.18 18.06 14.07
N TRP A 236 -8.63 19.07 13.33
CA TRP A 236 -9.98 19.09 12.74
C TRP A 236 -10.14 18.03 11.65
N SER A 237 -11.30 17.39 11.59
CA SER A 237 -11.69 16.58 10.45
C SER A 237 -11.95 17.46 9.21
N PRO A 238 -11.74 16.96 7.97
CA PRO A 238 -11.89 17.77 6.75
C PRO A 238 -13.31 18.28 6.47
N ASP A 239 -14.34 17.68 7.10
CA ASP A 239 -15.74 18.13 7.05
C ASP A 239 -16.09 19.15 8.17
N GLY A 240 -15.16 19.41 9.10
CA GLY A 240 -15.37 20.28 10.26
C GLY A 240 -16.30 19.72 11.33
N ALA A 241 -16.75 18.47 11.24
CA ALA A 241 -17.70 17.89 12.18
C ALA A 241 -17.02 17.40 13.49
N LYS A 242 -15.72 17.09 13.44
CA LYS A 242 -14.98 16.40 14.50
C LYS A 242 -13.61 17.02 14.76
N ILE A 243 -13.08 16.73 15.95
CA ILE A 243 -11.71 17.04 16.37
C ILE A 243 -11.09 15.74 16.90
N ALA A 244 -9.96 15.33 16.34
CA ALA A 244 -9.07 14.32 16.91
C ALA A 244 -8.07 15.00 17.85
N PHE A 245 -7.64 14.33 18.91
CA PHE A 245 -6.68 14.85 19.88
C PHE A 245 -6.02 13.71 20.66
N THR A 246 -4.83 13.96 21.21
CA THR A 246 -4.16 13.05 22.14
C THR A 246 -4.69 13.27 23.56
N SER A 247 -4.93 12.21 24.33
CA SER A 247 -5.43 12.29 25.71
C SER A 247 -4.91 11.15 26.58
N ASP A 248 -4.45 11.43 27.80
CA ASP A 248 -4.05 10.40 28.78
C ASP A 248 -5.17 9.87 29.67
N ARG A 249 -6.43 10.28 29.46
CA ARG A 249 -7.58 9.94 30.33
C ARG A 249 -7.83 8.45 30.57
N ALA A 250 -7.20 7.57 29.78
CA ALA A 250 -7.19 6.11 29.96
C ALA A 250 -6.00 5.59 30.81
N GLY A 251 -5.25 6.47 31.46
CA GLY A 251 -4.02 6.23 32.21
C GLY A 251 -2.72 6.28 31.38
N ARG A 252 -2.82 6.57 30.07
CA ARG A 252 -1.72 6.72 29.10
C ARG A 252 -2.26 7.43 27.85
N PHE A 253 -1.39 8.07 27.09
CA PHE A 253 -1.76 8.78 25.86
C PHE A 253 -2.30 7.85 24.78
N ASP A 254 -3.54 8.11 24.38
CA ASP A 254 -4.32 7.46 23.32
C ASP A 254 -4.89 8.54 22.38
N ILE A 255 -5.24 8.17 21.15
CA ILE A 255 -5.96 9.05 20.21
C ILE A 255 -7.46 8.99 20.49
N TYR A 256 -8.02 10.16 20.78
CA TYR A 256 -9.46 10.39 20.98
C TYR A 256 -10.04 11.22 19.84
N VAL A 257 -11.34 11.02 19.60
CA VAL A 257 -12.14 11.86 18.70
C VAL A 257 -13.39 12.34 19.41
N MET A 258 -13.74 13.60 19.19
CA MET A 258 -14.97 14.23 19.65
C MET A 258 -15.65 15.01 18.52
N ASN A 259 -16.92 15.37 18.72
CA ASN A 259 -17.60 16.33 17.86
C ASN A 259 -17.02 17.74 18.07
N ALA A 260 -17.17 18.62 17.08
CA ALA A 260 -16.68 20.01 17.10
C ALA A 260 -17.16 20.87 18.29
N ASP A 261 -18.28 20.50 18.92
CA ASP A 261 -18.84 21.16 20.11
C ASP A 261 -18.30 20.60 21.44
N GLY A 262 -17.39 19.63 21.38
CA GLY A 262 -16.80 18.93 22.52
C GLY A 262 -17.57 17.69 22.98
N THR A 263 -18.71 17.34 22.36
CA THR A 263 -19.53 16.18 22.76
C THR A 263 -19.08 14.87 22.08
N GLY A 264 -19.65 13.74 22.49
CA GLY A 264 -19.51 12.46 21.75
C GLY A 264 -18.08 11.91 21.70
N ARG A 265 -17.34 11.99 22.82
CA ARG A 265 -15.93 11.60 22.89
C ARG A 265 -15.75 10.08 22.90
N THR A 266 -14.82 9.60 22.09
CA THR A 266 -14.51 8.18 21.92
C THR A 266 -12.99 7.97 21.86
N ASN A 267 -12.45 6.97 22.57
CA ASN A 267 -11.08 6.50 22.36
C ASN A 267 -11.06 5.64 21.10
N LEU A 268 -10.26 6.01 20.09
CA LEU A 268 -10.14 5.24 18.85
C LEU A 268 -9.08 4.14 18.91
N THR A 269 -8.09 4.28 19.80
CA THR A 269 -6.89 3.43 19.81
C THR A 269 -6.95 2.37 20.90
N ASN A 270 -7.52 2.70 22.06
CA ASN A 270 -7.93 1.79 23.14
C ASN A 270 -6.80 0.87 23.67
N ASN A 271 -5.55 1.29 23.55
CA ASN A 271 -4.31 0.65 24.01
C ASN A 271 -4.17 -0.87 23.68
N THR A 272 -3.94 -1.82 24.62
CA THR A 272 -4.01 -1.80 26.11
C THR A 272 -2.66 -2.20 26.76
N THR A 273 -1.55 -1.67 26.26
CA THR A 273 -0.16 -1.96 26.63
C THR A 273 0.49 -0.75 27.33
N ASN A 274 1.83 -0.75 27.46
CA ASN A 274 2.62 0.40 27.92
C ASN A 274 3.04 1.36 26.79
N GLU A 275 2.36 1.32 25.65
CA GLU A 275 2.66 2.19 24.50
C GLU A 275 2.04 3.59 24.68
N ILE A 276 2.69 4.61 24.12
CA ILE A 276 2.17 5.97 23.96
C ILE A 276 1.73 6.13 22.50
N ILE A 277 0.58 6.79 22.29
CA ILE A 277 0.04 7.07 20.97
C ILE A 277 -0.37 8.54 20.86
N GLU A 278 0.23 9.27 19.92
CA GLU A 278 0.11 10.73 19.83
C GLU A 278 0.18 11.29 18.40
N HIS A 279 0.00 12.61 18.28
CA HIS A 279 0.12 13.40 17.03
C HIS A 279 -0.84 12.93 15.90
N PRO A 280 -2.18 12.97 16.11
CA PRO A 280 -3.14 12.56 15.10
C PRO A 280 -3.29 13.59 13.97
N ALA A 281 -3.27 13.14 12.71
CA ALA A 281 -3.64 13.95 11.55
C ALA A 281 -4.64 13.21 10.65
N TRP A 282 -5.67 13.91 10.18
CA TRP A 282 -6.70 13.34 9.32
C TRP A 282 -6.22 13.24 7.86
N SER A 283 -6.60 12.17 7.17
CA SER A 283 -6.49 12.11 5.71
C SER A 283 -7.42 13.16 5.06
N PRO A 284 -7.10 13.71 3.87
CA PRO A 284 -7.88 14.81 3.27
C PRO A 284 -9.34 14.47 2.94
N ASP A 285 -9.66 13.18 2.82
CA ASP A 285 -11.00 12.63 2.59
C ASP A 285 -11.76 12.30 3.90
N GLY A 286 -11.12 12.47 5.06
CA GLY A 286 -11.68 12.18 6.38
C GLY A 286 -11.85 10.69 6.69
N THR A 287 -11.36 9.78 5.85
CA THR A 287 -11.59 8.32 6.01
C THR A 287 -10.57 7.65 6.94
N ARG A 288 -9.40 8.26 7.14
CA ARG A 288 -8.28 7.73 7.91
C ARG A 288 -7.65 8.79 8.82
N ILE A 289 -6.92 8.31 9.82
CA ILE A 289 -6.08 9.11 10.73
C ILE A 289 -4.70 8.48 10.75
N VAL A 290 -3.65 9.28 10.52
CA VAL A 290 -2.25 8.90 10.78
C VAL A 290 -1.86 9.42 12.16
N PHE A 291 -0.98 8.70 12.86
CA PHE A 291 -0.52 9.03 14.21
C PHE A 291 0.85 8.40 14.49
N ALA A 292 1.54 8.85 15.52
CA ALA A 292 2.79 8.25 16.02
C ALA A 292 2.52 7.30 17.20
N ARG A 293 3.29 6.22 17.33
CA ARG A 293 3.18 5.22 18.41
C ARG A 293 4.56 4.70 18.82
N TYR A 294 4.79 4.54 20.12
CA TYR A 294 6.06 4.06 20.69
C TYR A 294 5.90 3.36 22.04
N LEU A 295 6.91 2.56 22.39
CA LEU A 295 7.01 1.87 23.69
C LEU A 295 8.04 2.56 24.59
N LEU A 296 7.68 2.80 25.86
CA LEU A 296 8.63 3.30 26.86
C LEU A 296 9.52 2.17 27.40
N ILE A 297 10.72 2.03 26.87
CA ILE A 297 11.75 1.09 27.35
C ILE A 297 12.73 1.82 28.28
N ASN A 298 13.10 1.19 29.40
CA ASN A 298 14.20 1.57 30.31
C ASN A 298 14.32 3.07 30.67
N GLY A 299 13.20 3.70 31.04
CA GLY A 299 13.22 5.06 31.60
C GLY A 299 13.51 6.18 30.60
N GLY A 300 13.19 5.96 29.31
CA GLY A 300 13.25 6.99 28.26
C GLY A 300 14.57 7.05 27.49
N GLN A 301 15.27 5.93 27.35
CA GLN A 301 16.51 5.81 26.58
C GLN A 301 16.46 4.57 25.68
N GLY A 302 15.58 4.59 24.67
CA GLY A 302 15.38 3.49 23.73
C GLY A 302 14.01 3.52 23.04
N GLU A 303 13.52 4.70 22.67
CA GLU A 303 12.17 4.88 22.13
C GLU A 303 12.16 4.67 20.61
N ASN A 304 11.79 3.47 20.18
CA ASN A 304 11.38 3.27 18.79
C ASN A 304 10.01 3.91 18.59
N ARG A 305 9.93 4.94 17.73
CA ARG A 305 8.69 5.67 17.41
C ARG A 305 8.37 5.55 15.93
N ASP A 306 7.18 5.06 15.60
CA ASP A 306 6.76 4.89 14.21
C ASP A 306 5.41 5.51 13.92
N LEU A 307 5.20 5.76 12.63
CA LEU A 307 3.93 6.20 12.12
C LEU A 307 3.02 5.02 11.84
N PHE A 308 1.77 5.17 12.23
CA PHE A 308 0.67 4.23 11.98
C PHE A 308 -0.48 4.97 11.32
N VAL A 309 -1.30 4.25 10.56
CA VAL A 309 -2.57 4.76 10.01
C VAL A 309 -3.72 3.85 10.43
N MET A 310 -4.88 4.43 10.73
CA MET A 310 -6.13 3.74 11.01
C MET A 310 -7.28 4.33 10.21
N ASN A 311 -8.40 3.62 10.13
CA ASN A 311 -9.68 4.19 9.71
C ASN A 311 -10.15 5.23 10.74
N ALA A 312 -10.97 6.18 10.32
CA ALA A 312 -11.54 7.23 11.18
C ALA A 312 -12.43 6.72 12.35
N ASP A 313 -12.80 5.43 12.34
CA ASP A 313 -13.52 4.76 13.41
C ASP A 313 -12.61 4.00 14.42
N GLY A 314 -11.28 4.08 14.24
CA GLY A 314 -10.28 3.41 15.07
C GLY A 314 -9.86 2.01 14.58
N SER A 315 -10.55 1.45 13.59
CA SER A 315 -10.23 0.13 13.04
C SER A 315 -9.04 0.14 12.06
N ASN A 316 -8.48 -1.03 11.74
CA ASN A 316 -7.37 -1.21 10.79
C ASN A 316 -6.09 -0.40 11.10
N GLN A 317 -5.72 -0.26 12.37
CA GLN A 317 -4.42 0.30 12.76
C GLN A 317 -3.28 -0.49 12.09
N THR A 318 -2.49 0.18 11.25
CA THR A 318 -1.44 -0.39 10.38
C THR A 318 -0.18 0.45 10.50
N ARG A 319 0.97 -0.17 10.83
CA ARG A 319 2.28 0.50 10.89
C ARG A 319 2.76 0.87 9.48
N LEU A 320 3.25 2.10 9.28
CA LEU A 320 3.74 2.64 8.01
C LEU A 320 5.27 2.70 7.93
N THR A 321 5.95 3.00 9.04
CA THR A 321 7.42 3.03 9.12
C THR A 321 7.95 1.89 9.99
N PHE A 322 9.24 1.56 9.87
CA PHE A 322 9.86 0.41 10.53
C PHE A 322 11.30 0.73 10.95
N ASP A 323 11.56 1.99 11.25
CA ASP A 323 12.90 2.49 11.55
C ASP A 323 13.23 2.24 13.04
N PRO A 324 14.49 2.05 13.45
CA PRO A 324 14.85 2.04 14.87
C PRO A 324 14.93 3.45 15.47
N ASP A 325 15.13 4.49 14.65
CA ASP A 325 15.03 5.89 15.07
C ASP A 325 13.58 6.41 15.00
N PHE A 326 13.32 7.56 15.60
CA PHE A 326 11.97 8.13 15.71
C PHE A 326 11.43 8.68 14.38
N ASP A 327 10.16 8.37 14.12
CA ASP A 327 9.29 8.99 13.12
C ASP A 327 8.04 9.57 13.82
N VAL A 328 7.84 10.89 13.72
CA VAL A 328 6.80 11.63 14.46
C VAL A 328 6.22 12.79 13.64
N GLU A 329 5.21 13.47 14.19
CA GLU A 329 4.62 14.69 13.62
C GLU A 329 4.11 14.50 12.17
N PRO A 330 3.25 13.50 11.89
CA PRO A 330 2.77 13.27 10.55
C PRO A 330 1.73 14.31 10.13
N ASP A 331 1.85 14.85 8.92
CA ASP A 331 0.83 15.69 8.27
C ASP A 331 0.49 15.19 6.86
N TRP A 332 -0.78 15.25 6.50
CA TRP A 332 -1.27 14.78 5.21
C TRP A 332 -1.27 15.88 4.17
N GLN A 333 -0.59 15.64 3.06
CA GLN A 333 -0.68 16.49 1.87
C GLN A 333 -2.14 16.59 1.44
N PRO A 334 -2.74 17.79 1.45
CA PRO A 334 -4.01 18.02 0.81
C PRO A 334 -3.83 17.73 -0.67
N VAL A 335 -4.39 16.60 -1.13
CA VAL A 335 -4.86 16.55 -2.50
C VAL A 335 -5.98 17.57 -2.54
N PRO A 336 -5.91 18.63 -3.37
CA PRO A 336 -7.04 19.52 -3.54
C PRO A 336 -8.24 18.65 -3.88
N LEU A 337 -9.24 18.65 -3.01
CA LEU A 337 -10.42 17.80 -3.17
C LEU A 337 -11.08 18.18 -4.50
N ALA A 338 -10.77 17.41 -5.55
CA ALA A 338 -11.67 17.23 -6.66
C ALA A 338 -12.87 16.48 -6.07
N ALA A 339 -13.75 17.27 -5.45
CA ALA A 339 -14.80 16.84 -4.53
C ALA A 339 -15.39 15.51 -4.97
N ASN A 340 -15.31 14.47 -4.12
CA ASN A 340 -15.35 13.06 -4.50
C ASN A 340 -16.66 12.62 -5.19
N GLY A 341 -16.82 13.02 -6.44
CA GLY A 341 -17.67 12.40 -7.43
C GLY A 341 -16.79 11.64 -8.39
N ARG A 342 -17.09 10.35 -8.56
CA ARG A 342 -16.61 9.63 -9.75
C ARG A 342 -17.41 10.18 -10.93
N VAL A 343 -16.73 10.50 -12.02
CA VAL A 343 -17.38 10.86 -13.28
C VAL A 343 -17.63 9.58 -14.05
N LEU A 344 -18.89 9.24 -14.30
CA LEU A 344 -19.24 8.27 -15.34
C LEU A 344 -19.15 8.96 -16.69
N PHE A 345 -18.76 8.21 -17.72
CA PHE A 345 -18.77 8.68 -19.11
C PHE A 345 -18.84 7.48 -20.06
N THR A 346 -19.34 7.68 -21.26
CA THR A 346 -19.29 6.66 -22.32
C THR A 346 -18.04 6.86 -23.17
N SER A 347 -17.33 5.76 -23.46
CA SER A 347 -16.13 5.78 -24.30
C SER A 347 -16.16 4.72 -25.39
N GLY A 348 -15.79 5.11 -26.62
CA GLY A 348 -15.62 4.19 -27.76
C GLY A 348 -14.24 3.51 -27.84
N ARG A 349 -13.37 3.68 -26.84
CA ARG A 349 -11.94 3.35 -26.95
C ARG A 349 -11.59 1.87 -27.18
N ASP A 350 -12.49 0.95 -26.81
CA ASP A 350 -12.30 -0.49 -26.98
C ASP A 350 -12.88 -1.04 -28.31
N GLY A 351 -13.44 -0.17 -29.16
CA GLY A 351 -14.01 -0.51 -30.47
C GLY A 351 -15.54 -0.51 -30.51
N ASN A 352 -16.18 -0.53 -29.34
CA ASN A 352 -17.60 -0.26 -29.11
C ASN A 352 -17.76 0.76 -27.97
N PRO A 353 -18.86 1.53 -27.92
CA PRO A 353 -19.21 2.36 -26.78
C PRO A 353 -19.49 1.52 -25.53
N GLU A 354 -18.76 1.83 -24.46
CA GLU A 354 -18.84 1.17 -23.15
C GLU A 354 -18.92 2.23 -22.03
N VAL A 355 -19.45 1.83 -20.86
CA VAL A 355 -19.55 2.67 -19.67
C VAL A 355 -18.23 2.66 -18.90
N TYR A 356 -17.61 3.82 -18.83
CA TYR A 356 -16.38 4.08 -18.08
C TYR A 356 -16.64 4.91 -16.83
N SER A 357 -15.69 4.86 -15.91
CA SER A 357 -15.70 5.62 -14.66
C SER A 357 -14.31 6.18 -14.36
N MET A 358 -14.23 7.43 -13.88
CA MET A 358 -12.98 8.09 -13.51
C MET A 358 -13.17 8.96 -12.27
N ASN A 359 -12.07 9.47 -11.72
CA ASN A 359 -12.08 10.50 -10.69
C ASN A 359 -12.46 11.87 -11.30
N GLY A 360 -12.98 12.81 -10.49
CA GLY A 360 -13.29 14.18 -10.93
C GLY A 360 -12.09 15.04 -11.40
N ASP A 361 -10.87 14.51 -11.37
CA ASP A 361 -9.64 15.08 -11.93
C ASP A 361 -9.17 14.39 -13.24
N GLY A 362 -9.93 13.41 -13.73
CA GLY A 362 -9.62 12.60 -14.91
C GLY A 362 -8.77 11.34 -14.64
N GLY A 363 -8.28 11.15 -13.40
CA GLY A 363 -7.50 9.97 -13.00
C GLY A 363 -8.34 8.70 -12.82
N GLY A 364 -7.67 7.55 -12.66
CA GLY A 364 -8.33 6.29 -12.26
C GLY A 364 -9.34 5.72 -13.27
N GLN A 365 -9.19 6.02 -14.56
CA GLN A 365 -10.15 5.61 -15.59
C GLN A 365 -10.27 4.07 -15.68
N THR A 366 -11.48 3.57 -15.42
CA THR A 366 -11.80 2.13 -15.29
C THR A 366 -13.03 1.82 -16.14
N ASN A 367 -12.94 0.80 -17.00
CA ASN A 367 -14.09 0.31 -17.74
C ASN A 367 -15.01 -0.51 -16.82
N LEU A 368 -16.32 -0.22 -16.82
CA LEU A 368 -17.35 -0.93 -16.04
C LEU A 368 -18.16 -1.93 -16.88
N THR A 369 -18.13 -1.84 -18.21
CA THR A 369 -18.83 -2.76 -19.11
C THR A 369 -17.89 -3.27 -20.21
N SER A 370 -17.89 -4.59 -20.46
CA SER A 370 -16.99 -5.21 -21.42
C SER A 370 -17.71 -6.29 -22.21
N THR A 371 -18.61 -5.89 -23.10
CA THR A 371 -19.49 -6.79 -23.85
C THR A 371 -19.56 -6.42 -25.33
N PRO A 372 -19.92 -7.34 -26.25
CA PRO A 372 -20.10 -6.98 -27.66
C PRO A 372 -21.28 -6.03 -27.96
N ALA A 373 -22.07 -5.71 -26.93
CA ALA A 373 -23.16 -4.75 -27.00
C ALA A 373 -22.62 -3.31 -26.91
N ARG A 374 -23.50 -2.33 -27.02
CA ARG A 374 -23.13 -0.92 -26.94
C ARG A 374 -23.88 -0.29 -25.77
N ASP A 375 -23.12 0.27 -24.84
CA ASP A 375 -23.60 0.74 -23.54
C ASP A 375 -23.34 2.25 -23.40
N PHE A 376 -24.40 3.00 -23.09
CA PHE A 376 -24.47 4.46 -23.24
C PHE A 376 -25.17 5.14 -22.06
N ASN A 377 -25.06 6.47 -22.00
CA ASN A 377 -25.84 7.35 -21.12
C ASN A 377 -25.80 6.90 -19.62
N PRO A 378 -24.61 6.70 -19.03
CA PRO A 378 -24.48 6.18 -17.67
C PRO A 378 -24.72 7.26 -16.63
N VAL A 379 -25.64 7.01 -15.70
CA VAL A 379 -25.94 7.91 -14.58
C VAL A 379 -25.83 7.22 -13.22
N TRP A 380 -25.32 7.95 -12.23
CA TRP A 380 -25.24 7.50 -10.85
C TRP A 380 -26.62 7.47 -10.18
N SER A 381 -26.84 6.46 -9.32
CA SER A 381 -27.85 6.59 -8.28
C SER A 381 -27.42 7.69 -7.26
N PRO A 382 -28.37 8.38 -6.59
CA PRO A 382 -28.05 9.46 -5.66
C PRO A 382 -27.17 9.04 -4.48
N ASP A 383 -27.27 7.77 -4.07
CA ASP A 383 -26.42 7.16 -3.04
C ASP A 383 -25.07 6.65 -3.58
N GLY A 384 -24.85 6.71 -4.89
CA GLY A 384 -23.64 6.24 -5.56
C GLY A 384 -23.43 4.73 -5.56
N THR A 385 -24.42 3.93 -5.13
CA THR A 385 -24.28 2.46 -5.02
C THR A 385 -24.52 1.74 -6.35
N LYS A 386 -25.21 2.38 -7.30
CA LYS A 386 -25.64 1.81 -8.57
C LYS A 386 -25.41 2.76 -9.74
N VAL A 387 -25.30 2.16 -10.92
CA VAL A 387 -25.25 2.86 -12.22
C VAL A 387 -26.45 2.39 -13.04
N LEU A 388 -27.15 3.34 -13.65
CA LEU A 388 -28.22 3.12 -14.62
C LEU A 388 -27.69 3.53 -16.00
N PHE A 389 -27.90 2.69 -17.02
CA PHE A 389 -27.36 2.92 -18.36
C PHE A 389 -28.26 2.31 -19.44
N ALA A 390 -28.17 2.83 -20.66
CA ALA A 390 -28.85 2.31 -21.84
C ALA A 390 -28.00 1.25 -22.54
N SER A 391 -28.62 0.15 -23.00
CA SER A 391 -27.90 -0.96 -23.63
C SER A 391 -28.71 -1.66 -24.72
N ASP A 392 -28.06 -2.09 -25.81
CA ASP A 392 -28.68 -2.88 -26.89
C ASP A 392 -28.62 -4.42 -26.68
N ARG A 393 -28.11 -4.88 -25.52
CA ARG A 393 -28.00 -6.31 -25.12
C ARG A 393 -29.28 -7.13 -25.28
N GLY A 394 -30.45 -6.48 -25.29
CA GLY A 394 -31.75 -7.11 -25.54
C GLY A 394 -32.03 -7.56 -26.99
N GLY A 395 -31.07 -7.40 -27.92
CA GLY A 395 -31.22 -7.77 -29.33
C GLY A 395 -31.77 -6.64 -30.21
N GLY A 396 -31.49 -5.39 -29.82
CA GLY A 396 -31.94 -4.19 -30.52
C GLY A 396 -31.03 -3.72 -31.68
N THR A 397 -31.55 -2.81 -32.50
CA THR A 397 -30.73 -1.96 -33.38
C THR A 397 -30.31 -0.69 -32.63
N PHE A 398 -29.58 0.24 -33.29
CA PHE A 398 -29.28 1.59 -32.78
C PHE A 398 -30.52 2.43 -32.35
N GLN A 399 -31.75 1.96 -32.55
CA GLN A 399 -32.98 2.63 -32.11
C GLN A 399 -33.79 1.79 -31.10
N ARG A 400 -33.17 0.79 -30.46
CA ARG A 400 -33.83 -0.19 -29.58
C ARG A 400 -32.96 -0.54 -28.36
N VAL A 401 -32.71 0.44 -27.51
CA VAL A 401 -32.05 0.22 -26.23
C VAL A 401 -33.06 -0.17 -25.15
N GLN A 402 -32.58 -0.81 -24.09
CA GLN A 402 -33.30 -1.01 -22.83
C GLN A 402 -32.44 -0.47 -21.69
N PHE A 403 -33.06 -0.06 -20.58
CA PHE A 403 -32.32 0.37 -19.41
C PHE A 403 -31.93 -0.83 -18.54
N TYR A 404 -30.67 -0.79 -18.10
CA TYR A 404 -30.07 -1.74 -17.18
C TYR A 404 -29.54 -1.00 -15.97
N VAL A 405 -29.60 -1.66 -14.83
CA VAL A 405 -28.99 -1.21 -13.58
C VAL A 405 -27.89 -2.19 -13.20
N MET A 406 -26.73 -1.66 -12.84
CA MET A 406 -25.61 -2.41 -12.28
C MET A 406 -25.17 -1.78 -10.95
N ASN A 407 -24.35 -2.49 -10.20
CA ASN A 407 -23.65 -1.95 -9.03
C ASN A 407 -22.56 -0.95 -9.49
N ALA A 408 -22.11 -0.10 -8.58
CA ALA A 408 -21.05 0.91 -8.80
C ALA A 408 -19.69 0.37 -9.30
N ASP A 409 -19.48 -0.94 -9.20
CA ASP A 409 -18.29 -1.67 -9.63
C ASP A 409 -18.45 -2.41 -10.98
N GLY A 410 -19.60 -2.25 -11.66
CA GLY A 410 -19.94 -2.94 -12.91
C GLY A 410 -20.62 -4.30 -12.74
N THR A 411 -20.76 -4.81 -11.51
CA THR A 411 -21.38 -6.14 -11.26
C THR A 411 -22.91 -6.07 -11.19
N GLY A 412 -23.60 -7.22 -11.18
CA GLY A 412 -25.03 -7.28 -10.88
C GLY A 412 -25.97 -6.73 -11.97
N VAL A 413 -25.48 -6.56 -13.20
CA VAL A 413 -26.23 -6.05 -14.37
C VAL A 413 -27.61 -6.71 -14.50
N THR A 414 -28.67 -5.91 -14.37
CA THR A 414 -30.08 -6.34 -14.40
C THR A 414 -30.89 -5.43 -15.31
N GLN A 415 -31.65 -5.98 -16.25
CA GLN A 415 -32.57 -5.23 -17.11
C GLN A 415 -33.79 -4.76 -16.29
N ILE A 416 -34.15 -3.48 -16.38
CA ILE A 416 -35.29 -2.91 -15.63
C ILE A 416 -36.47 -2.47 -16.52
N THR A 417 -36.25 -2.19 -17.80
CA THR A 417 -37.34 -1.94 -18.76
C THR A 417 -37.61 -3.16 -19.62
N ASN A 418 -38.89 -3.46 -19.87
CA ASN A 418 -39.31 -4.52 -20.78
C ASN A 418 -40.66 -4.15 -21.41
N PHE A 419 -40.62 -3.51 -22.59
CA PHE A 419 -41.81 -2.99 -23.28
C PHE A 419 -42.32 -4.01 -24.32
N PRO A 420 -43.42 -4.76 -24.05
CA PRO A 420 -43.78 -5.93 -24.87
C PRO A 420 -44.60 -5.59 -26.13
N ASP A 421 -44.98 -4.32 -26.30
CA ASP A 421 -45.91 -3.82 -27.32
C ASP A 421 -45.22 -3.16 -28.52
N GLY A 422 -43.88 -3.14 -28.53
CA GLY A 422 -43.11 -2.45 -29.57
C GLY A 422 -43.05 -0.94 -29.41
N THR A 423 -43.38 -0.41 -28.23
CA THR A 423 -42.85 0.90 -27.80
C THR A 423 -41.38 0.75 -27.44
N ASP A 424 -40.53 1.59 -28.03
CA ASP A 424 -39.09 1.56 -27.83
C ASP A 424 -38.68 2.70 -26.87
N VAL A 425 -37.57 2.50 -26.15
CA VAL A 425 -36.96 3.54 -25.31
C VAL A 425 -36.15 4.48 -26.20
N ASP A 426 -36.28 5.79 -26.02
CA ASP A 426 -35.51 6.74 -26.83
C ASP A 426 -34.05 6.79 -26.38
N PHE A 427 -33.20 7.40 -27.21
CA PHE A 427 -31.76 7.52 -26.99
C PHE A 427 -31.40 8.63 -25.96
N SER A 428 -32.20 8.75 -24.89
CA SER A 428 -32.11 9.78 -23.84
C SER A 428 -31.32 9.32 -22.62
N GLU A 429 -30.72 10.25 -21.88
CA GLU A 429 -30.20 9.98 -20.53
C GLU A 429 -31.37 9.76 -19.56
N PRO A 430 -31.38 8.66 -18.79
CA PRO A 430 -32.36 8.48 -17.72
C PRO A 430 -31.90 9.25 -16.46
N ALA A 431 -32.79 9.57 -15.53
CA ALA A 431 -32.43 10.24 -14.28
C ALA A 431 -33.13 9.64 -13.06
N TRP A 432 -32.36 9.41 -12.00
CA TRP A 432 -32.86 8.93 -10.71
C TRP A 432 -33.56 10.04 -9.91
N SER A 433 -34.64 9.69 -9.20
CA SER A 433 -35.15 10.55 -8.13
C SER A 433 -34.14 10.59 -6.97
N PRO A 434 -34.03 11.70 -6.21
CA PRO A 434 -33.01 11.84 -5.14
C PRO A 434 -33.08 10.81 -4.01
N ASP A 435 -34.21 10.13 -3.85
CA ASP A 435 -34.44 9.04 -2.89
C ASP A 435 -34.12 7.63 -3.45
N ALA A 436 -33.62 7.56 -4.69
CA ALA A 436 -33.35 6.33 -5.44
C ALA A 436 -34.55 5.37 -5.62
N THR A 437 -35.79 5.84 -5.45
CA THR A 437 -37.00 4.99 -5.59
C THR A 437 -37.56 4.95 -7.02
N LYS A 438 -37.27 5.96 -7.83
CA LYS A 438 -37.82 6.13 -9.19
C LYS A 438 -36.75 6.55 -10.19
N ILE A 439 -37.08 6.32 -11.46
CA ILE A 439 -36.37 6.91 -12.60
C ILE A 439 -37.32 7.70 -13.49
N ALA A 440 -36.80 8.73 -14.14
CA ALA A 440 -37.44 9.46 -15.23
C ALA A 440 -36.65 9.23 -16.52
N PHE A 441 -37.34 9.13 -17.65
CA PHE A 441 -36.74 8.84 -18.96
C PHE A 441 -37.72 9.16 -20.09
N ILE A 442 -37.27 9.13 -21.35
CA ILE A 442 -38.15 9.29 -22.51
C ILE A 442 -38.48 7.95 -23.18
N SER A 443 -39.76 7.75 -23.45
CA SER A 443 -40.27 6.63 -24.25
C SER A 443 -40.95 7.13 -25.52
N THR A 444 -40.68 6.47 -26.64
CA THR A 444 -41.13 6.90 -27.97
C THR A 444 -41.96 5.80 -28.64
N SER A 445 -43.24 6.13 -28.85
CA SER A 445 -44.17 5.30 -29.61
C SER A 445 -44.12 5.65 -31.09
N PHE A 446 -44.31 4.66 -31.98
CA PHE A 446 -44.40 4.84 -33.44
C PHE A 446 -45.39 5.94 -33.82
N GLY A 447 -44.90 7.15 -34.11
CA GLY A 447 -45.75 8.30 -34.44
C GLY A 447 -45.22 9.71 -34.11
N ALA A 448 -43.93 9.89 -33.78
CA ALA A 448 -43.32 11.18 -33.41
C ALA A 448 -43.96 11.86 -32.18
N ILE A 449 -44.38 11.04 -31.22
CA ILE A 449 -44.79 11.47 -29.88
C ILE A 449 -43.83 10.86 -28.87
N HIS A 450 -43.11 11.73 -28.16
CA HIS A 450 -42.17 11.41 -27.10
C HIS A 450 -42.84 11.64 -25.75
N ASN A 451 -42.73 10.69 -24.82
CA ASN A 451 -43.36 10.75 -23.51
C ASN A 451 -42.31 10.84 -22.41
N LEU A 452 -42.41 11.85 -21.56
CA LEU A 452 -41.69 11.89 -20.29
C LEU A 452 -42.35 10.90 -19.33
N MET A 453 -41.63 9.82 -19.08
CA MET A 453 -42.05 8.72 -18.22
C MET A 453 -41.43 8.88 -16.82
N VAL A 454 -42.17 8.44 -15.80
CA VAL A 454 -41.66 8.17 -14.45
C VAL A 454 -42.06 6.75 -14.07
N MET A 455 -41.12 5.96 -13.56
CA MET A 455 -41.36 4.58 -13.09
C MET A 455 -40.56 4.27 -11.82
N ASN A 456 -40.93 3.20 -11.12
CA ASN A 456 -40.16 2.69 -9.99
C ASN A 456 -38.88 1.98 -10.47
N THR A 457 -37.84 1.96 -9.63
CA THR A 457 -36.52 1.38 -9.96
C THR A 457 -36.50 -0.15 -10.06
N ASP A 458 -37.59 -0.82 -9.70
CA ASP A 458 -37.81 -2.27 -9.86
C ASP A 458 -38.48 -2.65 -11.20
N GLY A 459 -38.72 -1.68 -12.09
CA GLY A 459 -39.43 -1.92 -13.36
C GLY A 459 -40.92 -1.58 -13.32
N THR A 460 -41.50 -1.32 -12.14
CA THR A 460 -42.97 -1.20 -11.97
C THR A 460 -43.50 0.23 -12.05
N GLY A 461 -44.83 0.38 -12.14
CA GLY A 461 -45.51 1.66 -11.91
C GLY A 461 -45.31 2.77 -12.96
N GLY A 462 -44.77 2.44 -14.14
CA GLY A 462 -44.49 3.41 -15.20
C GLY A 462 -45.70 4.23 -15.65
N LYS A 463 -45.56 5.56 -15.64
CA LYS A 463 -46.59 6.54 -16.01
C LYS A 463 -45.99 7.66 -16.87
N SER A 464 -46.65 8.02 -17.97
CA SER A 464 -46.37 9.27 -18.71
C SER A 464 -46.89 10.47 -17.93
N ILE A 465 -46.04 11.48 -17.72
CA ILE A 465 -46.37 12.74 -17.05
C ILE A 465 -46.38 13.95 -17.98
N ALA A 466 -45.78 13.84 -19.17
CA ALA A 466 -45.90 14.82 -20.25
C ALA A 466 -45.69 14.16 -21.62
N SER A 467 -46.37 14.66 -22.65
CA SER A 467 -46.19 14.22 -24.04
C SER A 467 -45.78 15.39 -24.94
N MET A 468 -44.88 15.13 -25.87
CA MET A 468 -44.27 16.12 -26.79
C MET A 468 -44.41 15.64 -28.23
N ARG A 469 -44.56 16.56 -29.19
CA ARG A 469 -44.62 16.25 -30.64
C ARG A 469 -43.36 16.75 -31.33
N GLY A 470 -42.73 15.91 -32.16
CA GLY A 470 -41.64 16.35 -33.03
C GLY A 470 -40.57 15.29 -33.28
N LEU A 471 -39.44 15.75 -33.80
CA LEU A 471 -38.17 15.04 -33.75
C LEU A 471 -37.50 15.44 -32.42
N ALA A 472 -37.72 14.67 -31.36
CA ALA A 472 -37.16 14.97 -30.05
C ALA A 472 -36.14 13.89 -29.64
N SER A 473 -35.04 13.81 -30.40
CA SER A 473 -33.86 12.99 -30.05
C SER A 473 -33.05 13.58 -28.88
N ASP A 474 -33.41 14.80 -28.44
CA ASP A 474 -32.59 15.66 -27.59
C ASP A 474 -33.42 16.11 -26.36
N VAL A 475 -33.94 15.15 -25.59
CA VAL A 475 -34.78 15.40 -24.42
C VAL A 475 -34.37 14.49 -23.28
N ASP A 476 -33.50 14.98 -22.41
CA ASP A 476 -33.17 14.30 -21.17
C ASP A 476 -33.91 14.98 -19.99
N PRO A 477 -34.50 14.21 -19.06
CA PRO A 477 -35.06 14.74 -17.82
C PRO A 477 -34.03 14.78 -16.69
N ALA A 478 -34.16 15.72 -15.76
CA ALA A 478 -33.41 15.72 -14.51
C ALA A 478 -34.27 16.15 -13.32
N TRP A 479 -34.16 15.41 -12.21
CA TRP A 479 -34.90 15.67 -10.98
C TRP A 479 -34.34 16.88 -10.23
N SER A 480 -35.23 17.67 -9.63
CA SER A 480 -34.82 18.65 -8.62
C SER A 480 -34.27 17.93 -7.37
N PRO A 481 -33.31 18.52 -6.63
CA PRO A 481 -32.75 17.90 -5.43
C PRO A 481 -33.78 17.58 -4.33
N ASP A 482 -34.92 18.27 -4.32
CA ASP A 482 -36.06 18.03 -3.44
C ASP A 482 -36.97 16.84 -3.87
N GLY A 483 -36.73 16.25 -5.04
CA GLY A 483 -37.51 15.14 -5.60
C GLY A 483 -38.94 15.51 -6.05
N THR A 484 -39.32 16.78 -6.02
CA THR A 484 -40.69 17.23 -6.30
C THR A 484 -40.96 17.57 -7.77
N ARG A 485 -39.91 17.89 -8.53
CA ARG A 485 -39.99 18.43 -9.90
C ARG A 485 -38.98 17.76 -10.82
N LEU A 486 -39.25 17.89 -12.12
CA LEU A 486 -38.41 17.45 -13.22
C LEU A 486 -38.17 18.63 -14.15
N ALA A 487 -36.90 18.93 -14.45
CA ALA A 487 -36.52 19.76 -15.59
C ALA A 487 -36.38 18.87 -16.83
N TYR A 488 -36.76 19.37 -17.99
CA TYR A 488 -36.55 18.68 -19.28
C TYR A 488 -36.61 19.67 -20.44
N VAL A 489 -35.91 19.37 -21.54
CA VAL A 489 -36.06 20.11 -22.81
C VAL A 489 -37.29 19.60 -23.55
N GLY A 490 -38.12 20.45 -24.15
CA GLY A 490 -39.32 19.98 -24.86
C GLY A 490 -39.73 20.86 -26.01
N THR A 491 -40.48 20.31 -26.97
CA THR A 491 -40.94 21.04 -28.16
C THR A 491 -42.33 21.66 -27.98
N GLU A 492 -42.52 22.86 -28.53
CA GLU A 492 -43.84 23.48 -28.76
C GLU A 492 -43.96 24.04 -30.18
N ASP A 493 -45.17 24.01 -30.73
CA ASP A 493 -45.50 24.56 -32.05
C ASP A 493 -45.69 26.08 -31.97
N VAL A 494 -44.91 26.80 -32.78
CA VAL A 494 -44.91 28.27 -32.87
C VAL A 494 -45.44 28.78 -34.22
N SER A 495 -46.03 27.91 -35.04
CA SER A 495 -46.38 28.20 -36.44
C SER A 495 -47.48 29.25 -36.66
N GLY A 496 -48.48 29.32 -35.76
CA GLY A 496 -49.63 30.22 -35.90
C GLY A 496 -50.49 30.00 -37.15
N GLY A 497 -50.30 28.89 -37.87
CA GLY A 497 -50.89 28.62 -39.18
C GLY A 497 -50.57 27.21 -39.70
N PRO A 498 -51.01 26.83 -40.91
CA PRO A 498 -50.89 25.47 -41.42
C PRO A 498 -49.47 25.13 -41.91
N GLY A 499 -48.56 24.86 -40.98
CA GLY A 499 -47.22 24.33 -41.24
C GLY A 499 -46.40 24.26 -39.96
N VAL A 500 -46.15 23.05 -39.44
CA VAL A 500 -45.59 22.86 -38.09
C VAL A 500 -44.17 23.44 -37.99
N SER A 501 -43.98 24.43 -37.13
CA SER A 501 -42.66 24.98 -36.80
C SER A 501 -42.44 24.76 -35.31
N LEU A 502 -41.58 23.82 -34.96
CA LEU A 502 -41.30 23.45 -33.58
C LEU A 502 -40.09 24.23 -33.06
N ARG A 503 -40.18 24.71 -31.82
CA ARG A 503 -39.03 25.23 -31.05
C ARG A 503 -38.87 24.45 -29.76
N SER A 504 -37.62 24.25 -29.33
CA SER A 504 -37.31 23.56 -28.07
C SER A 504 -37.07 24.56 -26.96
N PHE A 505 -37.70 24.34 -25.82
CA PHE A 505 -37.60 25.17 -24.62
C PHE A 505 -37.25 24.31 -23.40
N LEU A 506 -36.55 24.89 -22.43
CA LEU A 506 -36.39 24.28 -21.12
C LEU A 506 -37.69 24.45 -20.31
N PHE A 507 -38.22 23.34 -19.81
CA PHE A 507 -39.39 23.28 -18.94
C PHE A 507 -39.04 22.72 -17.57
N VAL A 508 -39.86 23.08 -16.58
CA VAL A 508 -39.95 22.38 -15.30
C VAL A 508 -41.40 21.95 -15.07
N ILE A 509 -41.62 20.73 -14.61
CA ILE A 509 -42.93 20.14 -14.29
C ILE A 509 -42.86 19.47 -12.91
N ASN A 510 -43.97 19.39 -12.20
CA ASN A 510 -44.05 18.59 -10.97
C ASN A 510 -44.02 17.09 -11.32
N ALA A 511 -43.45 16.27 -10.44
CA ALA A 511 -43.31 14.82 -10.66
C ALA A 511 -44.65 14.06 -10.78
N ASP A 512 -45.77 14.67 -10.44
CA ASP A 512 -47.13 14.13 -10.64
C ASP A 512 -47.70 14.40 -12.05
N GLY A 513 -47.08 15.31 -12.82
CA GLY A 513 -47.52 15.81 -14.13
C GLY A 513 -48.20 17.18 -14.10
N THR A 514 -48.25 17.87 -12.96
CA THR A 514 -48.86 19.20 -12.83
C THR A 514 -47.83 20.33 -12.96
N GLY A 515 -48.28 21.59 -13.03
CA GLY A 515 -47.39 22.75 -12.85
C GLY A 515 -46.36 23.05 -13.97
N LYS A 516 -46.51 22.46 -15.17
CA LYS A 516 -45.59 22.68 -16.30
C LYS A 516 -45.35 24.17 -16.54
N THR A 517 -44.10 24.60 -16.39
CA THR A 517 -43.63 25.98 -16.52
C THR A 517 -42.48 26.05 -17.53
N LYS A 518 -42.49 27.03 -18.43
CA LYS A 518 -41.41 27.30 -19.39
C LYS A 518 -40.40 28.25 -18.77
N LEU A 519 -39.10 27.91 -18.79
CA LEU A 519 -38.04 28.72 -18.19
C LEU A 519 -37.21 29.52 -19.20
N ALA A 520 -36.77 28.89 -20.29
CA ALA A 520 -35.85 29.50 -21.25
C ALA A 520 -35.95 28.87 -22.65
N ASP A 521 -35.48 29.59 -23.66
CA ASP A 521 -35.20 29.02 -24.99
C ASP A 521 -34.02 28.03 -24.89
N ALA A 522 -34.16 26.84 -25.45
CA ALA A 522 -33.12 25.82 -25.52
C ALA A 522 -32.53 25.73 -26.94
N MET A 523 -33.32 25.30 -27.94
CA MET A 523 -32.82 25.08 -29.30
C MET A 523 -33.76 25.58 -30.40
N PHE A 524 -33.12 25.98 -31.51
CA PHE A 524 -33.75 26.09 -32.81
C PHE A 524 -33.23 24.98 -33.73
N ALA A 525 -34.13 24.10 -34.19
CA ALA A 525 -33.80 23.04 -35.15
C ALA A 525 -33.71 23.62 -36.57
N THR A 526 -32.55 23.52 -37.22
CA THR A 526 -32.40 23.85 -38.64
C THR A 526 -32.72 22.62 -39.50
N PRO A 527 -33.49 22.73 -40.61
CA PRO A 527 -34.00 21.55 -41.33
C PRO A 527 -32.97 20.66 -42.07
N THR A 528 -31.67 20.92 -41.98
CA THR A 528 -30.65 20.36 -42.90
C THR A 528 -29.31 19.99 -42.27
N GLY A 529 -29.23 19.79 -40.94
CA GLY A 529 -28.02 19.35 -40.24
C GLY A 529 -28.18 17.93 -39.66
N PRO A 530 -27.09 17.15 -39.50
CA PRO A 530 -27.14 15.90 -38.74
C PRO A 530 -27.52 16.19 -37.29
N THR A 531 -28.45 15.41 -36.75
CA THR A 531 -28.90 15.46 -35.36
C THR A 531 -27.78 15.00 -34.44
N THR A 532 -27.15 15.93 -33.73
CA THR A 532 -26.12 15.63 -32.73
C THR A 532 -26.67 16.02 -31.36
N SER A 533 -26.70 15.05 -30.44
CA SER A 533 -27.27 15.18 -29.10
C SER A 533 -26.90 16.51 -28.44
N VAL A 534 -27.89 17.16 -27.84
CA VAL A 534 -27.73 18.39 -27.08
C VAL A 534 -28.28 18.13 -25.69
N GLY A 535 -27.38 17.65 -24.83
CA GLY A 535 -27.73 17.10 -23.51
C GLY A 535 -28.63 17.97 -22.66
N GLY A 536 -29.45 17.28 -21.88
CA GLY A 536 -30.50 17.87 -21.07
C GLY A 536 -30.03 18.75 -19.90
N PRO A 537 -30.98 19.15 -19.05
CA PRO A 537 -30.72 20.05 -17.95
C PRO A 537 -30.10 19.30 -16.77
N SER A 538 -29.20 19.95 -16.03
CA SER A 538 -28.71 19.47 -14.73
C SER A 538 -28.97 20.52 -13.66
N TRP A 539 -29.53 20.10 -12.52
CA TRP A 539 -29.83 20.99 -11.40
C TRP A 539 -28.58 21.24 -10.56
N SER A 540 -28.40 22.47 -10.06
CA SER A 540 -27.44 22.70 -8.98
C SER A 540 -27.92 22.00 -7.69
N PRO A 541 -27.01 21.50 -6.83
CA PRO A 541 -27.40 20.71 -5.64
C PRO A 541 -28.29 21.46 -4.63
N ASP A 542 -28.23 22.79 -4.61
CA ASP A 542 -29.10 23.67 -3.80
C ASP A 542 -30.50 23.89 -4.42
N GLY A 543 -30.76 23.36 -5.62
CA GLY A 543 -32.01 23.51 -6.36
C GLY A 543 -32.27 24.92 -6.92
N THR A 544 -31.30 25.85 -6.86
CA THR A 544 -31.51 27.26 -7.23
C THR A 544 -31.30 27.53 -8.72
N ARG A 545 -30.46 26.74 -9.40
CA ARG A 545 -30.07 26.91 -10.80
C ARG A 545 -30.21 25.60 -11.58
N ILE A 546 -30.32 25.74 -12.89
CA ILE A 546 -30.33 24.65 -13.87
C ILE A 546 -29.30 25.01 -14.95
N ALA A 547 -28.30 24.15 -15.16
CA ALA A 547 -27.40 24.20 -16.31
C ALA A 547 -28.03 23.45 -17.49
N TYR A 548 -27.83 23.90 -18.72
CA TYR A 548 -28.39 23.29 -19.93
C TYR A 548 -27.62 23.70 -21.19
N GLY A 549 -27.61 22.85 -22.21
CA GLY A 549 -27.09 23.21 -23.54
C GLY A 549 -28.07 24.11 -24.31
N SER A 550 -27.56 25.14 -25.01
CA SER A 550 -28.38 25.97 -25.89
C SER A 550 -27.60 26.52 -27.08
N ASN A 551 -28.24 26.53 -28.26
CA ASN A 551 -27.71 27.20 -29.44
C ASN A 551 -28.26 28.62 -29.65
N ARG A 552 -29.33 29.01 -28.94
CA ARG A 552 -30.06 30.29 -29.09
C ARG A 552 -30.34 30.73 -30.55
N GLY A 553 -30.47 29.78 -31.49
CA GLY A 553 -30.66 30.07 -32.93
C GLY A 553 -29.39 30.14 -33.77
N SER A 554 -28.21 29.89 -33.20
CA SER A 554 -26.94 29.65 -33.89
C SER A 554 -26.79 28.17 -34.30
N THR A 555 -25.72 27.85 -35.03
CA THR A 555 -25.27 26.46 -35.25
C THR A 555 -24.34 25.95 -34.15
N ASN A 556 -23.80 26.82 -33.28
CA ASN A 556 -22.97 26.38 -32.16
C ASN A 556 -23.81 26.20 -30.87
N VAL A 557 -23.51 25.15 -30.10
CA VAL A 557 -24.12 24.84 -28.80
C VAL A 557 -23.16 25.25 -27.70
N GLU A 558 -23.69 25.89 -26.66
CA GLU A 558 -22.92 26.36 -25.50
C GLU A 558 -23.68 26.04 -24.21
N ILE A 559 -22.96 25.96 -23.08
CA ILE A 559 -23.56 25.76 -21.77
C ILE A 559 -24.10 27.08 -21.22
N TYR A 560 -25.35 27.06 -20.75
CA TYR A 560 -26.00 28.16 -20.06
C TYR A 560 -26.48 27.72 -18.68
N THR A 561 -26.73 28.69 -17.79
CA THR A 561 -27.47 28.49 -16.54
C THR A 561 -28.66 29.43 -16.44
N VAL A 562 -29.76 28.98 -15.83
CA VAL A 562 -30.94 29.78 -15.49
C VAL A 562 -31.38 29.50 -14.05
N GLY A 563 -32.07 30.43 -13.41
CA GLY A 563 -32.70 30.17 -12.11
C GLY A 563 -33.85 29.16 -12.23
N SER A 564 -34.07 28.32 -11.22
CA SER A 564 -35.09 27.26 -11.25
C SER A 564 -36.55 27.77 -11.21
N SER A 565 -36.74 29.07 -10.93
CA SER A 565 -38.00 29.81 -11.08
C SER A 565 -38.05 30.68 -12.35
N GLY A 566 -37.07 30.55 -13.24
CA GLY A 566 -36.86 31.40 -14.42
C GLY A 566 -35.89 32.56 -14.16
N GLY A 567 -35.70 33.41 -15.16
CA GLY A 567 -34.80 34.56 -15.13
C GLY A 567 -34.04 34.74 -16.45
N ALA A 568 -33.12 35.71 -16.49
CA ALA A 568 -32.22 35.88 -17.63
C ALA A 568 -31.12 34.80 -17.59
N PRO A 569 -30.98 33.93 -18.62
CA PRO A 569 -29.98 32.87 -18.56
C PRO A 569 -28.57 33.35 -18.90
N VAL A 570 -27.60 32.93 -18.09
CA VAL A 570 -26.17 33.29 -18.17
C VAL A 570 -25.42 32.26 -19.04
N ARG A 571 -24.56 32.72 -19.94
CA ARG A 571 -23.69 31.86 -20.77
C ARG A 571 -22.41 31.52 -19.99
N LEU A 572 -22.03 30.25 -19.92
CA LEU A 572 -20.82 29.79 -19.21
C LEU A 572 -19.67 29.46 -20.16
N THR A 573 -19.96 29.04 -21.38
CA THR A 573 -18.95 28.72 -22.42
C THR A 573 -19.12 29.65 -23.63
N ASP A 574 -18.00 30.14 -24.20
CA ASP A 574 -18.00 30.97 -25.40
C ASP A 574 -16.80 30.66 -26.28
N ASN A 575 -16.98 29.76 -27.25
CA ASN A 575 -15.93 29.39 -28.20
C ASN A 575 -16.50 28.93 -29.55
N ALA A 576 -15.67 28.31 -30.39
CA ALA A 576 -16.05 27.86 -31.73
C ALA A 576 -16.43 26.37 -31.80
N ALA A 577 -16.27 25.64 -30.70
CA ALA A 577 -16.62 24.24 -30.55
C ALA A 577 -17.97 24.09 -29.84
N ARG A 578 -18.58 22.91 -29.95
CA ARG A 578 -19.85 22.58 -29.30
C ARG A 578 -19.57 22.11 -27.88
N ASP A 579 -20.15 22.81 -26.90
CA ASP A 579 -20.13 22.42 -25.50
C ASP A 579 -21.56 22.01 -25.05
N TYR A 580 -21.72 20.77 -24.60
CA TYR A 580 -23.03 20.12 -24.36
C TYR A 580 -22.97 19.07 -23.22
N LEU A 581 -24.12 18.54 -22.78
CA LEU A 581 -24.25 17.58 -21.65
C LEU A 581 -23.62 18.08 -20.33
N PRO A 582 -24.12 19.19 -19.72
CA PRO A 582 -23.58 19.68 -18.47
C PRO A 582 -24.08 18.86 -17.26
N SER A 583 -23.18 18.35 -16.42
CA SER A 583 -23.50 17.75 -15.11
C SER A 583 -22.83 18.50 -13.95
N TRP A 584 -23.61 18.90 -12.94
CA TRP A 584 -23.13 19.62 -11.76
C TRP A 584 -22.40 18.70 -10.77
N SER A 585 -21.32 19.19 -10.16
CA SER A 585 -20.72 18.51 -9.02
C SER A 585 -21.67 18.52 -7.80
N PRO A 586 -21.66 17.50 -6.92
CA PRO A 586 -22.53 17.42 -5.74
C PRO A 586 -22.32 18.55 -4.72
N ASP A 587 -21.13 19.17 -4.72
CA ASP A 587 -20.81 20.34 -3.90
C ASP A 587 -21.20 21.68 -4.56
N GLY A 588 -21.72 21.66 -5.78
CA GLY A 588 -22.17 22.83 -6.52
C GLY A 588 -21.03 23.76 -6.99
N ARG A 589 -19.77 23.33 -6.91
CA ARG A 589 -18.61 24.16 -7.27
C ARG A 589 -18.16 24.02 -8.72
N LYS A 590 -18.46 22.89 -9.38
CA LYS A 590 -18.03 22.58 -10.74
C LYS A 590 -19.18 22.08 -11.61
N ILE A 591 -18.93 22.10 -12.92
CA ILE A 591 -19.76 21.50 -13.97
C ILE A 591 -18.81 20.72 -14.88
N ALA A 592 -19.05 19.42 -15.12
CA ALA A 592 -18.46 18.72 -16.26
C ALA A 592 -19.37 18.84 -17.49
N PHE A 593 -18.78 18.75 -18.67
CA PHE A 593 -19.47 18.84 -19.95
C PHE A 593 -18.66 18.18 -21.06
N THR A 594 -19.31 17.78 -22.15
CA THR A 594 -18.65 17.29 -23.36
C THR A 594 -18.27 18.48 -24.26
N SER A 595 -17.07 18.47 -24.82
CA SER A 595 -16.60 19.46 -25.80
C SER A 595 -15.91 18.80 -26.99
N ASP A 596 -16.13 19.30 -28.21
CA ASP A 596 -15.40 18.86 -29.41
C ASP A 596 -14.20 19.75 -29.82
N ARG A 597 -13.74 20.64 -28.91
CA ARG A 597 -12.75 21.68 -29.20
C ARG A 597 -11.37 21.22 -29.64
N ASP A 598 -11.03 19.94 -29.42
CA ASP A 598 -9.74 19.34 -29.80
C ASP A 598 -9.82 18.42 -31.03
N GLY A 599 -10.97 18.34 -31.70
CA GLY A 599 -11.17 17.59 -32.95
C GLY A 599 -11.96 16.28 -32.80
N ASN A 600 -12.07 15.75 -31.58
CA ASN A 600 -13.02 14.72 -31.15
C ASN A 600 -13.75 15.20 -29.89
N SER A 601 -14.86 14.55 -29.54
CA SER A 601 -15.58 14.84 -28.29
C SER A 601 -14.84 14.28 -27.08
N GLU A 602 -14.71 15.10 -26.05
CA GLU A 602 -13.91 14.87 -24.86
C GLU A 602 -14.60 15.46 -23.63
N ILE A 603 -14.36 14.88 -22.45
CA ILE A 603 -14.90 15.39 -21.19
C ILE A 603 -14.03 16.55 -20.70
N TYR A 604 -14.71 17.64 -20.37
CA TYR A 604 -14.16 18.86 -19.77
C TYR A 604 -14.81 19.12 -18.41
N SER A 605 -14.16 19.93 -17.58
CA SER A 605 -14.74 20.50 -16.36
C SER A 605 -14.47 22.00 -16.26
N MET A 606 -15.36 22.72 -15.59
CA MET A 606 -15.24 24.15 -15.29
C MET A 606 -15.79 24.44 -13.90
N ASN A 607 -15.47 25.62 -13.37
CA ASN A 607 -16.11 26.17 -12.18
C ASN A 607 -17.59 26.52 -12.49
N ALA A 608 -18.41 26.58 -11.44
CA ALA A 608 -19.84 26.92 -11.50
C ALA A 608 -20.19 28.32 -12.07
N ASP A 609 -19.18 29.15 -12.35
CA ASP A 609 -19.27 30.47 -12.98
C ASP A 609 -18.77 30.49 -14.45
N GLY A 610 -18.35 29.33 -14.99
CA GLY A 610 -17.80 29.17 -16.34
C GLY A 610 -16.28 29.30 -16.45
N THR A 611 -15.58 29.69 -15.38
CA THR A 611 -14.13 29.85 -15.36
C THR A 611 -13.37 28.52 -15.19
N GLY A 612 -12.06 28.51 -15.38
CA GLY A 612 -11.21 27.35 -15.05
C GLY A 612 -11.39 26.12 -15.94
N GLN A 613 -11.87 26.30 -17.18
CA GLN A 613 -12.16 25.20 -18.10
C GLN A 613 -10.92 24.31 -18.36
N THR A 614 -11.03 23.03 -18.03
CA THR A 614 -9.93 22.05 -18.04
C THR A 614 -10.40 20.73 -18.64
N ARG A 615 -9.63 20.17 -19.59
CA ARG A 615 -9.86 18.85 -20.20
C ARG A 615 -9.56 17.72 -19.21
N LEU A 616 -10.45 16.75 -19.08
CA LEU A 616 -10.32 15.58 -18.20
C LEU A 616 -9.89 14.30 -18.93
N THR A 617 -10.41 14.06 -20.14
CA THR A 617 -10.08 12.89 -20.98
C THR A 617 -9.22 13.31 -22.18
N ASN A 618 -8.45 12.38 -22.77
CA ASN A 618 -7.69 12.64 -23.99
C ASN A 618 -7.44 11.33 -24.75
N ASN A 619 -8.30 11.01 -25.71
CA ASN A 619 -8.28 9.78 -26.48
C ASN A 619 -8.52 10.05 -27.99
N PRO A 620 -8.05 9.19 -28.91
CA PRO A 620 -8.47 9.28 -30.32
C PRO A 620 -9.95 8.94 -30.58
N ALA A 621 -10.59 8.18 -29.68
CA ALA A 621 -12.02 7.90 -29.69
C ALA A 621 -12.81 9.02 -29.00
N PRO A 622 -14.11 9.21 -29.30
CA PRO A 622 -14.96 10.14 -28.55
C PRO A 622 -15.21 9.61 -27.12
N ASP A 623 -15.10 10.51 -26.15
CA ASP A 623 -15.55 10.37 -24.77
C ASP A 623 -16.72 11.36 -24.55
N GLN A 624 -17.88 10.89 -24.08
CA GLN A 624 -19.15 11.65 -24.00
C GLN A 624 -19.95 11.32 -22.72
N ASP A 625 -21.08 11.99 -22.53
CA ASP A 625 -22.11 11.70 -21.50
C ASP A 625 -21.59 11.73 -20.04
N PRO A 626 -21.02 12.85 -19.55
CA PRO A 626 -20.42 12.93 -18.22
C PRO A 626 -21.44 13.11 -17.09
N ASP A 627 -21.45 12.20 -16.12
CA ASP A 627 -22.27 12.35 -14.90
C ASP A 627 -21.45 12.33 -13.59
N TRP A 628 -21.72 13.29 -12.69
CA TRP A 628 -21.04 13.47 -11.40
C TRP A 628 -21.80 12.82 -10.24
N GLY A 629 -21.29 11.68 -9.76
CA GLY A 629 -21.88 10.98 -8.61
C GLY A 629 -21.66 11.68 -7.26
N SER A 630 -22.54 11.42 -6.28
CA SER A 630 -22.40 11.92 -4.91
C SER A 630 -21.32 11.15 -4.11
N ALA A 631 -20.78 11.77 -3.07
CA ALA A 631 -19.74 11.20 -2.22
C ALA A 631 -20.23 10.04 -1.29
N GLY A 632 -21.41 9.48 -1.54
CA GLY A 632 -21.91 8.25 -0.89
C GLY A 632 -21.44 6.95 -1.55
N ALA A 633 -20.80 7.03 -2.73
CA ALA A 633 -20.44 5.91 -3.60
C ALA A 633 -19.35 4.95 -3.04
N ARG A 634 -19.64 4.24 -1.95
CA ARG A 634 -18.82 3.09 -1.51
C ARG A 634 -19.59 1.78 -1.76
N PRO A 635 -19.12 0.92 -2.68
CA PRO A 635 -19.51 -0.48 -2.68
C PRO A 635 -19.18 -1.11 -1.31
N PRO A 636 -19.95 -2.10 -0.83
CA PRO A 636 -19.34 -3.15 -0.04
C PRO A 636 -18.13 -3.65 -0.83
N LEU A 637 -16.96 -3.82 -0.19
CA LEU A 637 -15.78 -4.33 -0.86
C LEU A 637 -16.18 -5.54 -1.72
N PRO A 638 -15.77 -5.64 -3.01
CA PRO A 638 -15.93 -6.91 -3.73
C PRO A 638 -15.31 -7.99 -2.84
N ALA A 639 -15.98 -9.15 -2.73
CA ALA A 639 -15.60 -10.20 -1.79
C ALA A 639 -14.08 -10.40 -1.83
N SER A 640 -13.40 -9.93 -0.78
CA SER A 640 -12.00 -9.50 -0.92
C SER A 640 -11.20 -10.65 -1.49
N PRO A 641 -10.42 -10.47 -2.59
CA PRO A 641 -9.53 -11.52 -3.04
C PRO A 641 -8.71 -11.93 -1.82
N GLY A 642 -8.79 -13.23 -1.47
CA GLY A 642 -8.43 -13.68 -0.13
C GLY A 642 -7.03 -13.17 0.23
N THR A 643 -6.86 -12.52 1.37
CA THR A 643 -5.55 -12.03 1.80
C THR A 643 -4.93 -12.99 2.81
N VAL A 644 -3.61 -13.15 2.77
CA VAL A 644 -2.83 -13.90 3.77
C VAL A 644 -1.85 -12.95 4.47
N GLN A 645 -1.90 -12.93 5.79
CA GLN A 645 -1.13 -12.00 6.63
C GLN A 645 -0.90 -12.58 8.04
N PHE A 646 0.08 -12.07 8.78
CA PHE A 646 0.24 -12.41 10.19
C PHE A 646 -0.98 -11.96 11.01
N ASP A 647 -1.29 -12.68 12.09
CA ASP A 647 -2.37 -12.30 13.03
C ASP A 647 -1.97 -11.17 13.98
N SER A 648 -0.66 -11.01 14.23
CA SER A 648 -0.07 -9.90 14.97
C SER A 648 1.04 -9.21 14.15
N PHE A 649 1.24 -7.93 14.41
CA PHE A 649 2.39 -7.17 13.90
C PHE A 649 3.66 -7.37 14.74
N LEU A 650 3.50 -7.91 15.96
CA LEU A 650 4.58 -8.15 16.91
C LEU A 650 4.31 -9.43 17.71
N TYR A 651 5.33 -10.27 17.83
CA TYR A 651 5.34 -11.42 18.74
C TYR A 651 6.41 -11.19 19.82
N GLY A 652 6.19 -11.75 21.00
CA GLY A 652 7.15 -11.74 22.10
C GLY A 652 7.25 -13.13 22.71
N VAL A 653 8.47 -13.59 22.96
CA VAL A 653 8.78 -14.88 23.58
C VAL A 653 9.88 -14.68 24.60
N SER A 654 9.77 -15.29 25.79
CA SER A 654 10.90 -15.34 26.74
C SER A 654 11.87 -16.40 26.27
N GLU A 655 13.17 -16.15 26.40
CA GLU A 655 14.21 -17.04 25.89
C GLU A 655 14.11 -18.48 26.44
N GLY A 656 13.77 -18.66 27.72
CA GLY A 656 13.44 -19.94 28.35
C GLY A 656 12.20 -20.66 27.78
N THR A 657 11.47 -20.06 26.84
CA THR A 657 10.35 -20.69 26.13
C THR A 657 10.85 -21.31 24.82
N PRO A 658 10.88 -22.65 24.66
CA PRO A 658 11.62 -23.32 23.58
C PRO A 658 11.07 -23.08 22.17
N VAL A 659 9.81 -22.63 22.04
CA VAL A 659 9.12 -22.45 20.75
C VAL A 659 8.20 -21.23 20.82
N LEU A 660 8.31 -20.37 19.80
CA LEU A 660 7.30 -19.38 19.45
C LEU A 660 6.46 -19.91 18.28
N THR A 661 5.15 -20.02 18.46
CA THR A 661 4.22 -20.31 17.36
C THR A 661 3.73 -19.00 16.73
N VAL A 662 4.05 -18.79 15.46
CA VAL A 662 3.64 -17.63 14.65
C VAL A 662 2.41 -18.00 13.83
N THR A 663 1.36 -17.18 13.89
CA THR A 663 0.07 -17.44 13.21
C THR A 663 -0.12 -16.57 11.98
N VAL A 664 -0.53 -17.19 10.88
CA VAL A 664 -0.87 -16.55 9.61
C VAL A 664 -2.35 -16.74 9.36
N THR A 665 -3.09 -15.64 9.34
CA THR A 665 -4.52 -15.60 9.03
C THR A 665 -4.75 -15.45 7.53
N ARG A 666 -5.86 -16.02 7.08
CA ARG A 666 -6.43 -15.81 5.76
C ARG A 666 -7.78 -15.13 5.92
N LEU A 667 -7.96 -13.98 5.27
CA LEU A 667 -9.15 -13.14 5.32
C LEU A 667 -9.78 -13.01 3.92
N GLY A 668 -11.02 -12.54 3.82
CA GLY A 668 -11.71 -12.40 2.53
C GLY A 668 -12.23 -13.73 1.98
N ASP A 669 -12.02 -13.99 0.69
CA ASP A 669 -12.45 -15.23 0.03
C ASP A 669 -11.59 -16.44 0.45
N LEU A 670 -12.24 -17.38 1.14
CA LEU A 670 -11.68 -18.67 1.58
C LEU A 670 -12.09 -19.85 0.68
N SER A 671 -12.87 -19.63 -0.38
CA SER A 671 -13.50 -20.71 -1.16
C SER A 671 -12.54 -21.53 -2.02
N GLY A 672 -11.40 -20.95 -2.43
CA GLY A 672 -10.31 -21.64 -3.13
C GLY A 672 -9.15 -22.04 -2.21
N GLU A 673 -8.25 -22.88 -2.70
CA GLU A 673 -6.94 -23.13 -2.06
C GLU A 673 -6.04 -21.88 -2.10
N ALA A 674 -5.17 -21.72 -1.12
CA ALA A 674 -4.11 -20.72 -1.14
C ALA A 674 -2.80 -21.25 -0.54
N ALA A 675 -1.67 -20.63 -0.88
CA ALA A 675 -0.38 -20.90 -0.28
C ALA A 675 0.44 -19.61 -0.12
N VAL A 676 1.34 -19.58 0.86
CA VAL A 676 2.25 -18.46 1.10
C VAL A 676 3.56 -18.96 1.69
N ASP A 677 4.68 -18.37 1.26
CA ASP A 677 6.00 -18.65 1.81
C ASP A 677 6.25 -17.77 3.03
N TYR A 678 6.86 -18.32 4.08
CA TYR A 678 7.34 -17.57 5.22
C TYR A 678 8.86 -17.70 5.36
N THR A 679 9.49 -16.68 5.94
CA THR A 679 10.90 -16.70 6.32
C THR A 679 11.11 -15.87 7.57
N THR A 680 11.97 -16.33 8.47
CA THR A 680 12.64 -15.44 9.43
C THR A 680 13.75 -14.65 8.73
N GLY A 681 14.11 -13.49 9.27
CA GLY A 681 15.25 -12.69 8.81
C GLY A 681 15.86 -11.86 9.93
N ASP A 682 17.15 -12.07 10.16
CA ASP A 682 18.04 -11.23 10.95
C ASP A 682 19.04 -10.47 10.06
N ILE A 683 19.71 -9.46 10.62
CA ILE A 683 20.79 -8.72 9.97
C ILE A 683 22.14 -8.83 10.72
N CYS A 684 22.19 -9.58 11.82
CA CYS A 684 23.41 -9.74 12.62
C CYS A 684 24.55 -10.35 11.78
N ASP A 685 24.23 -11.33 10.93
CA ASP A 685 25.18 -11.99 10.03
C ASP A 685 25.83 -11.09 8.96
N LEU A 686 25.27 -9.90 8.71
CA LEU A 686 25.84 -8.90 7.79
C LEU A 686 26.81 -7.93 8.49
N VAL A 687 26.83 -7.92 9.82
CA VAL A 687 27.66 -7.03 10.64
C VAL A 687 28.89 -7.79 11.16
N VAL A 688 30.03 -7.63 10.48
CA VAL A 688 31.29 -8.25 10.92
C VAL A 688 31.88 -7.45 12.11
N GLY A 689 31.35 -7.68 13.31
CA GLY A 689 31.81 -7.03 14.55
C GLY A 689 31.02 -7.46 15.80
N PRO A 690 31.52 -7.16 17.01
CA PRO A 690 30.90 -7.57 18.29
C PRO A 690 29.76 -6.62 18.70
N THR A 691 28.86 -6.30 17.78
CA THR A 691 27.77 -5.32 17.99
C THR A 691 26.52 -5.75 17.21
N CYS A 692 25.87 -6.82 17.68
CA CYS A 692 24.50 -7.16 17.30
C CYS A 692 23.47 -6.75 18.37
N ASN A 693 23.87 -6.01 19.42
CA ASN A 693 23.04 -5.63 20.57
C ASN A 693 21.59 -5.28 20.19
N GLY A 694 20.63 -6.11 20.61
CA GLY A 694 19.20 -5.93 20.33
C GLY A 694 18.72 -6.60 19.04
N ILE A 695 19.56 -7.39 18.37
CA ILE A 695 19.28 -8.07 17.10
C ILE A 695 19.63 -9.55 17.20
N ALA A 696 18.60 -10.36 17.39
CA ALA A 696 18.71 -11.80 17.48
C ALA A 696 19.22 -12.39 16.15
N SER A 697 20.16 -13.31 16.27
CA SER A 697 20.85 -14.10 15.26
C SER A 697 20.23 -15.48 15.09
N SER A 698 19.97 -15.88 13.83
CA SER A 698 19.57 -17.25 13.51
C SER A 698 20.68 -18.32 13.67
N ARG A 699 21.83 -17.93 14.26
CA ARG A 699 22.92 -18.82 14.63
C ARG A 699 22.90 -19.17 16.12
N SER A 700 22.76 -18.20 17.02
CA SER A 700 22.78 -18.41 18.47
C SER A 700 21.37 -18.59 19.02
N ASP A 701 20.52 -17.56 18.92
CA ASP A 701 19.38 -17.35 19.84
C ASP A 701 18.06 -17.91 19.28
N TYR A 702 17.98 -18.13 17.97
CA TYR A 702 16.86 -18.85 17.36
C TYR A 702 17.27 -19.68 16.14
N GLN A 703 16.41 -20.61 15.72
CA GLN A 703 16.58 -21.37 14.49
C GLN A 703 15.75 -20.75 13.37
N ALA A 704 16.40 -20.43 12.26
CA ALA A 704 15.73 -19.89 11.08
C ALA A 704 14.57 -20.79 10.60
N ALA A 705 13.35 -20.24 10.53
CA ALA A 705 12.17 -20.93 10.04
C ALA A 705 11.85 -20.45 8.62
N LEU A 706 11.85 -21.37 7.65
CA LEU A 706 11.60 -21.09 6.23
C LEU A 706 10.74 -22.19 5.62
N GLY A 707 9.59 -21.85 5.06
CA GLY A 707 8.74 -22.84 4.43
C GLY A 707 7.50 -22.27 3.77
N ARG A 708 6.58 -23.15 3.37
CA ARG A 708 5.32 -22.81 2.73
C ARG A 708 4.12 -23.31 3.54
N LEU A 709 3.23 -22.38 3.88
CA LEU A 709 1.91 -22.70 4.41
C LEU A 709 0.95 -22.97 3.26
N HIS A 710 0.10 -23.98 3.43
CA HIS A 710 -0.97 -24.34 2.49
C HIS A 710 -2.32 -24.29 3.22
N PHE A 711 -3.26 -23.56 2.65
CA PHE A 711 -4.63 -23.39 3.10
C PHE A 711 -5.56 -24.14 2.14
N ALA A 712 -6.22 -25.17 2.64
CA ALA A 712 -7.33 -25.82 1.95
C ALA A 712 -8.57 -24.89 1.88
N PRO A 713 -9.56 -25.20 1.04
CA PRO A 713 -10.80 -24.43 0.98
C PRO A 713 -11.48 -24.35 2.34
N GLY A 714 -11.81 -23.12 2.77
CA GLY A 714 -12.43 -22.81 4.07
C GLY A 714 -11.47 -22.64 5.24
N GLU A 715 -10.16 -22.88 5.09
CA GLU A 715 -9.19 -22.64 6.17
C GLU A 715 -8.83 -21.14 6.30
N SER A 716 -9.11 -20.57 7.48
CA SER A 716 -8.88 -19.15 7.81
C SER A 716 -7.57 -18.88 8.56
N SER A 717 -6.82 -19.92 8.96
CA SER A 717 -5.56 -19.76 9.71
C SER A 717 -4.63 -20.96 9.56
N LYS A 718 -3.33 -20.70 9.54
CA LYS A 718 -2.23 -21.67 9.68
C LYS A 718 -1.20 -21.09 10.65
N SER A 719 -0.30 -21.93 11.14
CA SER A 719 0.83 -21.47 11.95
C SER A 719 2.11 -22.22 11.56
N PHE A 720 3.24 -21.64 11.93
CA PHE A 720 4.54 -22.31 11.95
C PHE A 720 5.26 -21.99 13.26
N ASP A 721 6.21 -22.84 13.61
CA ASP A 721 7.00 -22.72 14.84
C ASP A 721 8.38 -22.14 14.52
N VAL A 722 8.83 -21.21 15.36
CA VAL A 722 10.22 -20.74 15.44
C VAL A 722 10.82 -21.32 16.72
N HIS A 723 11.88 -22.12 16.60
CA HIS A 723 12.54 -22.70 17.77
C HIS A 723 13.50 -21.67 18.38
N VAL A 724 13.32 -21.39 19.65
CA VAL A 724 14.18 -20.50 20.44
C VAL A 724 15.29 -21.35 21.07
N VAL A 725 16.50 -20.81 21.06
CA VAL A 725 17.64 -21.35 21.79
C VAL A 725 17.72 -20.54 23.08
N ASN A 726 17.65 -21.23 24.21
CA ASN A 726 17.94 -20.65 25.52
C ASN A 726 19.43 -20.86 25.75
N ASP A 727 20.25 -19.83 25.60
CA ASP A 727 21.66 -19.92 25.94
C ASP A 727 21.97 -19.42 27.34
N LEU A 728 23.12 -18.77 27.56
CA LEU A 728 23.49 -18.16 28.85
C LEU A 728 24.24 -16.82 28.64
N THR A 729 23.95 -16.10 27.56
CA THR A 729 24.64 -14.87 27.16
C THR A 729 23.84 -13.65 27.60
N VAL A 730 24.35 -12.90 28.59
CA VAL A 730 23.72 -11.64 29.02
C VAL A 730 23.95 -10.57 27.95
N GLU A 731 23.01 -10.44 27.02
CA GLU A 731 23.03 -9.46 25.93
C GLU A 731 21.81 -8.51 25.88
N GLY A 732 20.76 -8.80 26.65
CA GLY A 732 19.54 -8.02 26.77
C GLY A 732 18.46 -8.40 25.75
N ASP A 733 17.28 -7.79 25.85
CA ASP A 733 16.16 -8.06 24.94
C ASP A 733 16.56 -7.84 23.46
N GLU A 734 16.34 -8.86 22.63
CA GLU A 734 16.77 -8.88 21.23
C GLU A 734 15.60 -9.07 20.26
N SER A 735 15.80 -8.74 18.98
CA SER A 735 14.73 -8.79 17.99
C SER A 735 15.14 -9.31 16.61
N PHE A 736 14.21 -9.98 15.93
CA PHE A 736 14.32 -10.37 14.52
C PHE A 736 12.99 -10.18 13.80
N SER A 737 12.96 -10.44 12.48
CA SER A 737 11.75 -10.27 11.66
C SER A 737 11.21 -11.59 11.11
N VAL A 738 9.90 -11.66 10.89
CA VAL A 738 9.24 -12.67 10.05
C VAL A 738 8.56 -12.00 8.86
N GLU A 739 8.66 -12.62 7.68
CA GLU A 739 8.12 -12.11 6.42
C GLU A 739 7.34 -13.20 5.67
N LEU A 740 6.21 -12.79 5.08
CA LEU A 740 5.43 -13.55 4.11
C LEU A 740 5.74 -13.08 2.68
N LYS A 741 5.92 -14.02 1.75
CA LYS A 741 6.20 -13.77 0.34
C LYS A 741 5.51 -14.79 -0.56
N GLY A 742 5.49 -14.53 -1.87
CA GLY A 742 5.10 -15.52 -2.88
C GLY A 742 3.67 -16.08 -2.75
N ALA A 743 2.70 -15.29 -2.26
CA ALA A 743 1.32 -15.73 -2.10
C ALA A 743 0.68 -16.16 -3.44
N VAL A 744 -0.02 -17.30 -3.42
CA VAL A 744 -0.73 -17.90 -4.57
C VAL A 744 -2.12 -18.33 -4.11
N GLY A 745 -3.16 -18.07 -4.91
CA GLY A 745 -4.57 -18.29 -4.51
C GLY A 745 -5.09 -17.29 -3.46
N ALA A 746 -4.21 -16.38 -3.02
CA ALA A 746 -4.45 -15.26 -2.13
C ALA A 746 -3.47 -14.12 -2.48
N ALA A 747 -3.81 -12.89 -2.12
CA ALA A 747 -2.87 -11.76 -2.09
C ALA A 747 -2.17 -11.67 -0.73
N LEU A 748 -1.01 -11.02 -0.64
CA LEU A 748 -0.46 -10.64 0.66
C LEU A 748 -1.35 -9.55 1.27
N GLY A 749 -1.72 -9.70 2.54
CA GLY A 749 -2.41 -8.65 3.30
C GLY A 749 -1.45 -7.58 3.82
N GLY A 750 -1.98 -6.58 4.52
CA GLY A 750 -1.18 -5.47 5.06
C GLY A 750 -0.10 -5.94 6.05
N GLN A 751 -0.41 -6.96 6.86
CA GLN A 751 0.53 -7.55 7.81
C GLN A 751 1.40 -8.66 7.17
N ALA A 752 2.07 -8.36 6.07
CA ALA A 752 2.99 -9.30 5.41
C ALA A 752 4.35 -9.44 6.11
N ARG A 753 4.65 -8.59 7.09
CA ARG A 753 5.85 -8.63 7.94
C ARG A 753 5.45 -8.43 9.39
N ALA A 754 6.18 -9.04 10.33
CA ALA A 754 6.00 -8.82 11.77
C ALA A 754 7.36 -8.89 12.49
N GLY A 755 7.47 -8.19 13.61
CA GLY A 755 8.63 -8.29 14.49
C GLY A 755 8.48 -9.46 15.47
N VAL A 756 9.61 -9.96 15.96
CA VAL A 756 9.66 -10.90 17.08
C VAL A 756 10.69 -10.38 18.09
N PHE A 757 10.29 -10.22 19.35
CA PHE A 757 11.21 -10.01 20.47
C PHE A 757 11.48 -11.32 21.20
N ILE A 758 12.74 -11.55 21.53
CA ILE A 758 13.21 -12.53 22.49
C ILE A 758 13.56 -11.74 23.76
N PHE A 759 12.87 -12.02 24.87
CA PHE A 759 13.16 -11.42 26.16
C PHE A 759 14.21 -12.27 26.89
N ASP A 760 15.39 -11.68 27.11
CA ASP A 760 16.54 -12.27 27.81
C ASP A 760 16.13 -12.63 29.26
N ASP A 761 16.36 -13.88 29.67
CA ASP A 761 16.11 -14.33 31.05
C ASP A 761 17.37 -14.51 31.91
N ASP A 762 18.54 -14.19 31.36
CA ASP A 762 19.82 -14.20 32.04
C ASP A 762 20.16 -12.89 32.75
N THR A 763 20.69 -13.05 33.96
CA THR A 763 21.00 -11.92 34.85
C THR A 763 22.45 -11.87 35.30
N ALA A 764 23.26 -12.88 34.93
CA ALA A 764 24.69 -12.93 35.20
C ALA A 764 25.42 -13.92 34.28
N ALA A 765 26.58 -13.52 33.76
CA ALA A 765 27.41 -14.38 32.92
C ALA A 765 27.74 -15.72 33.63
N PRO A 766 27.59 -16.87 32.95
CA PRO A 766 27.61 -18.20 33.56
C PRO A 766 29.04 -18.67 33.87
N SER A 767 29.13 -19.70 34.72
CA SER A 767 30.41 -20.38 35.00
C SER A 767 30.76 -21.51 34.02
N GLY A 768 30.05 -21.64 32.90
CA GLY A 768 30.21 -22.70 31.90
C GLY A 768 29.21 -22.57 30.75
N ASN A 769 29.40 -23.34 29.68
CA ASN A 769 28.62 -23.23 28.45
C ASN A 769 27.46 -24.27 28.43
N PRO A 770 26.23 -23.92 28.02
CA PRO A 770 25.06 -24.80 27.94
C PRO A 770 25.30 -26.11 27.18
N ILE A 771 26.13 -26.07 26.13
CA ILE A 771 26.46 -27.26 25.32
C ILE A 771 27.23 -28.34 26.10
N ASP A 772 27.72 -28.00 27.29
CA ASP A 772 28.29 -28.96 28.24
C ASP A 772 27.24 -29.67 29.12
N GLY A 773 25.97 -29.25 29.07
CA GLY A 773 24.83 -29.97 29.62
C GLY A 773 24.30 -31.03 28.64
N THR A 774 24.08 -32.26 29.09
CA THR A 774 23.66 -33.38 28.21
C THR A 774 22.27 -33.17 27.60
N GLN A 775 21.32 -32.64 28.36
CA GLN A 775 19.95 -32.37 27.89
C GLN A 775 19.94 -31.28 26.81
N PHE A 776 20.65 -30.18 27.05
CA PHE A 776 20.83 -29.10 26.07
C PHE A 776 21.55 -29.61 24.81
N PHE A 777 22.68 -30.32 24.97
CA PHE A 777 23.41 -30.96 23.87
C PHE A 777 22.50 -31.83 22.98
N VAL A 778 21.64 -32.67 23.58
CA VAL A 778 20.71 -33.52 22.82
C VAL A 778 19.62 -32.68 22.14
N ARG A 779 18.97 -31.73 22.83
CA ARG A 779 17.97 -30.84 22.21
C ARG A 779 18.57 -30.09 21.02
N GLN A 780 19.76 -29.53 21.18
CA GLN A 780 20.41 -28.75 20.14
C GLN A 780 20.71 -29.59 18.88
N HIS A 781 20.98 -30.88 19.00
CA HIS A 781 21.13 -31.76 17.82
C HIS A 781 19.80 -32.05 17.11
N TYR A 782 18.67 -32.08 17.82
CA TYR A 782 17.36 -32.12 17.16
C TYR A 782 17.08 -30.83 16.39
N LEU A 783 17.43 -29.68 16.95
CA LEU A 783 17.29 -28.39 16.27
C LEU A 783 18.22 -28.28 15.05
N ASP A 784 19.53 -28.43 15.24
CA ASP A 784 20.55 -28.21 14.20
C ASP A 784 20.49 -29.23 13.04
N PHE A 785 20.02 -30.47 13.26
CA PHE A 785 20.03 -31.54 12.25
C PHE A 785 18.66 -32.04 11.79
N LEU A 786 17.59 -31.83 12.58
CA LEU A 786 16.23 -32.31 12.28
C LEU A 786 15.19 -31.18 12.22
N ASN A 787 15.54 -29.95 12.63
CA ASN A 787 14.69 -28.77 12.61
C ASN A 787 13.34 -28.98 13.31
N ARG A 788 13.36 -29.61 14.50
CA ARG A 788 12.19 -29.83 15.35
C ARG A 788 12.58 -29.98 16.81
N GLU A 789 11.61 -29.82 17.72
CA GLU A 789 11.79 -30.26 19.11
C GLU A 789 11.95 -31.79 19.20
N PRO A 790 12.65 -32.28 20.25
CA PRO A 790 12.82 -33.70 20.46
C PRO A 790 11.52 -34.34 20.96
N ASP A 791 11.18 -35.50 20.39
CA ASP A 791 10.12 -36.34 20.93
C ASP A 791 10.59 -37.00 22.24
N ALA A 792 9.70 -37.19 23.21
CA ALA A 792 10.08 -37.62 24.56
C ALA A 792 10.83 -38.97 24.60
N ASP A 793 10.49 -39.90 23.71
CA ASP A 793 11.13 -41.22 23.66
C ASP A 793 12.56 -41.12 23.13
N GLY A 794 12.75 -40.43 22.00
CA GLY A 794 14.07 -40.18 21.41
C GLY A 794 14.96 -39.29 22.28
N PHE A 795 14.40 -38.25 22.91
CA PHE A 795 15.11 -37.39 23.86
C PHE A 795 15.74 -38.22 25.00
N ASN A 796 14.89 -39.00 25.68
CA ASN A 796 15.32 -39.84 26.79
C ASN A 796 16.33 -40.90 26.33
N PHE A 797 16.16 -41.49 25.15
CA PHE A 797 17.11 -42.45 24.60
C PHE A 797 18.51 -41.83 24.42
N TRP A 798 18.63 -40.68 23.75
CA TRP A 798 19.92 -40.05 23.47
C TRP A 798 20.58 -39.45 24.72
N VAL A 799 19.80 -38.89 25.67
CA VAL A 799 20.32 -38.44 26.96
C VAL A 799 20.89 -39.61 27.76
N ASN A 800 20.17 -40.73 27.85
CA ASN A 800 20.62 -41.92 28.57
C ASN A 800 21.86 -42.59 27.94
N GLU A 801 22.05 -42.48 26.62
CA GLU A 801 23.27 -42.97 25.95
C GLU A 801 24.54 -42.25 26.41
N ILE A 802 24.44 -41.00 26.84
CA ILE A 802 25.55 -40.21 27.40
C ILE A 802 25.62 -40.39 28.92
N GLU A 803 24.50 -40.31 29.64
CA GLU A 803 24.51 -40.35 31.12
C GLU A 803 24.91 -41.70 31.71
N LYS A 804 24.79 -42.80 30.96
CA LYS A 804 25.29 -44.11 31.42
C LYS A 804 26.81 -44.17 31.63
N CYS A 805 27.57 -43.18 31.18
CA CYS A 805 28.98 -42.99 31.51
C CYS A 805 29.21 -42.43 32.93
N GLY A 806 28.19 -41.89 33.58
CA GLY A 806 28.33 -41.17 34.85
C GLY A 806 29.34 -40.02 34.74
N ALA A 807 30.30 -39.98 35.66
CA ALA A 807 31.36 -38.97 35.71
C ALA A 807 32.61 -39.28 34.84
N ASP A 808 32.62 -40.37 34.08
CA ASP A 808 33.75 -40.68 33.19
C ASP A 808 33.77 -39.73 31.98
N ALA A 809 34.71 -38.78 32.00
CA ALA A 809 34.88 -37.77 30.96
C ALA A 809 35.26 -38.36 29.60
N GLN A 810 36.06 -39.43 29.54
CA GLN A 810 36.48 -40.04 28.28
C GLN A 810 35.32 -40.84 27.66
N CYS A 811 34.56 -41.56 28.49
CA CYS A 811 33.32 -42.22 28.07
C CYS A 811 32.30 -41.18 27.55
N ARG A 812 32.10 -40.07 28.27
CA ARG A 812 31.18 -38.99 27.88
C ARG A 812 31.60 -38.32 26.57
N GLU A 813 32.89 -38.04 26.35
CA GLU A 813 33.39 -37.49 25.08
C GLU A 813 33.06 -38.41 23.90
N VAL A 814 33.42 -39.70 24.01
CA VAL A 814 33.13 -40.71 22.98
C VAL A 814 31.62 -40.86 22.77
N LYS A 815 30.80 -40.77 23.82
CA LYS A 815 29.34 -40.82 23.69
C LYS A 815 28.75 -39.59 23.02
N ARG A 816 29.23 -38.38 23.31
CA ARG A 816 28.83 -37.17 22.58
C ARG A 816 29.13 -37.29 21.09
N VAL A 817 30.34 -37.69 20.72
CA VAL A 817 30.73 -37.91 19.30
C VAL A 817 29.81 -38.92 18.61
N ASN A 818 29.49 -40.04 19.27
CA ASN A 818 28.62 -41.07 18.69
C ASN A 818 27.15 -40.64 18.59
N VAL A 819 26.58 -40.02 19.63
CA VAL A 819 25.20 -39.49 19.60
C VAL A 819 25.07 -38.42 18.53
N SER A 820 26.03 -37.49 18.50
CA SER A 820 26.12 -36.40 17.53
C SER A 820 26.15 -36.91 16.08
N ALA A 821 27.03 -37.87 15.77
CA ALA A 821 27.06 -38.53 14.46
C ALA A 821 25.77 -39.31 14.15
N ALA A 822 25.09 -39.86 15.17
CA ALA A 822 23.87 -40.64 15.00
C ALA A 822 22.68 -39.82 14.47
N PHE A 823 22.66 -38.49 14.66
CA PHE A 823 21.65 -37.63 14.04
C PHE A 823 21.74 -37.68 12.52
N PHE A 824 22.90 -37.39 11.92
CA PHE A 824 23.09 -37.53 10.47
C PHE A 824 22.87 -38.98 9.99
N LEU A 825 23.29 -39.97 10.77
CA LEU A 825 23.10 -41.39 10.46
C LEU A 825 21.66 -41.87 10.73
N SER A 826 20.75 -41.05 11.25
CA SER A 826 19.37 -41.43 11.49
C SER A 826 18.64 -41.74 10.16
N ILE A 827 17.53 -42.48 10.23
CA ILE A 827 16.65 -42.65 9.07
C ILE A 827 16.08 -41.29 8.66
N GLU A 828 15.74 -40.45 9.65
CA GLU A 828 15.13 -39.13 9.47
C GLU A 828 16.04 -38.22 8.62
N SER A 829 17.30 -37.98 9.03
CA SER A 829 18.25 -37.16 8.25
C SER A 829 18.64 -37.79 6.90
N ARG A 830 18.71 -39.12 6.80
CA ARG A 830 19.04 -39.80 5.52
C ARG A 830 17.97 -39.63 4.46
N GLU A 831 16.71 -39.59 4.86
CA GLU A 831 15.55 -39.51 3.98
C GLU A 831 14.98 -38.08 3.83
N THR A 832 15.42 -37.13 4.67
CA THR A 832 15.15 -35.68 4.57
C THR A 832 16.34 -34.93 3.97
N GLY A 833 17.20 -34.29 4.78
CA GLY A 833 18.27 -33.41 4.30
C GLY A 833 19.29 -34.10 3.38
N TYR A 834 19.60 -35.38 3.59
CA TYR A 834 20.48 -36.10 2.66
C TYR A 834 19.79 -36.51 1.35
N LEU A 835 18.45 -36.59 1.31
CA LEU A 835 17.72 -36.66 0.03
C LEU A 835 17.77 -35.30 -0.68
N VAL A 836 17.52 -34.20 0.04
CA VAL A 836 17.61 -32.83 -0.50
C VAL A 836 18.97 -32.58 -1.16
N TYR A 837 20.09 -32.85 -0.47
CA TYR A 837 21.44 -32.76 -1.04
C TYR A 837 21.56 -33.53 -2.37
N ARG A 838 21.08 -34.78 -2.41
CA ARG A 838 21.16 -35.64 -3.60
C ARG A 838 20.27 -35.15 -4.74
N THR A 839 19.13 -34.52 -4.44
CA THR A 839 18.27 -33.86 -5.44
C THR A 839 19.00 -32.71 -6.10
N TYR A 840 19.67 -31.83 -5.34
CA TYR A 840 20.51 -30.76 -5.93
C TYR A 840 21.67 -31.33 -6.74
N LYS A 841 22.34 -32.37 -6.27
CA LYS A 841 23.41 -33.05 -7.00
C LYS A 841 22.93 -33.63 -8.33
N ALA A 842 21.80 -34.33 -8.35
CA ALA A 842 21.21 -34.87 -9.58
C ALA A 842 20.72 -33.76 -10.52
N ALA A 843 20.11 -32.70 -9.99
CA ALA A 843 19.59 -31.59 -10.79
C ALA A 843 20.70 -30.70 -11.39
N TYR A 844 21.75 -30.38 -10.66
CA TYR A 844 22.70 -29.33 -11.04
C TYR A 844 24.18 -29.76 -11.06
N GLY A 845 24.51 -30.97 -10.58
CA GLY A 845 25.87 -31.46 -10.49
C GLY A 845 26.64 -30.81 -9.34
N ASP A 846 27.93 -30.52 -9.56
CA ASP A 846 28.76 -29.76 -8.64
C ASP A 846 29.13 -28.39 -9.22
N ALA A 847 29.50 -27.46 -8.33
CA ALA A 847 30.15 -26.21 -8.70
C ALA A 847 31.69 -26.34 -8.70
N THR A 848 32.37 -25.37 -9.31
CA THR A 848 33.81 -25.12 -9.09
C THR A 848 34.00 -23.99 -8.08
N SER A 849 35.11 -24.03 -7.35
CA SER A 849 35.53 -22.94 -6.46
C SER A 849 36.90 -22.43 -6.92
N PRO A 850 37.12 -21.10 -6.97
CA PRO A 850 38.47 -20.55 -7.01
C PRO A 850 39.31 -21.15 -5.87
N ASN A 851 40.60 -21.37 -6.14
CA ASN A 851 41.61 -21.82 -5.16
C ASN A 851 41.41 -23.20 -4.50
N VAL A 852 40.40 -23.98 -4.90
CA VAL A 852 40.15 -25.35 -4.37
C VAL A 852 40.18 -26.36 -5.53
N PRO A 853 41.14 -27.30 -5.58
CA PRO A 853 41.17 -28.33 -6.62
C PRO A 853 39.98 -29.29 -6.54
N GLY A 854 39.33 -29.52 -7.69
CA GLY A 854 38.18 -30.41 -7.81
C GLY A 854 36.84 -29.66 -7.84
N THR A 855 35.79 -30.31 -7.35
CA THR A 855 34.41 -29.80 -7.38
C THR A 855 33.79 -29.74 -5.98
N VAL A 856 32.93 -28.75 -5.76
CA VAL A 856 32.28 -28.45 -4.47
C VAL A 856 30.75 -28.54 -4.57
N PRO A 857 30.01 -28.80 -3.48
CA PRO A 857 28.56 -28.83 -3.50
C PRO A 857 27.94 -27.52 -3.99
N VAL A 858 26.87 -27.66 -4.79
CA VAL A 858 26.17 -26.54 -5.43
C VAL A 858 25.07 -25.93 -4.56
N ILE A 859 24.53 -26.71 -3.61
CA ILE A 859 23.49 -26.30 -2.65
C ILE A 859 24.06 -25.33 -1.61
N ARG A 860 23.22 -24.41 -1.11
CA ARG A 860 23.55 -23.45 -0.04
C ARG A 860 22.64 -23.64 1.17
N LEU A 861 23.03 -23.09 2.32
CA LEU A 861 22.36 -23.31 3.60
C LEU A 861 20.84 -23.04 3.51
N ASN A 862 20.43 -21.86 3.05
CA ASN A 862 19.02 -21.49 3.04
C ASN A 862 18.20 -22.38 2.10
N GLU A 863 18.76 -22.78 0.95
CA GLU A 863 18.18 -23.78 0.05
C GLU A 863 18.03 -25.15 0.73
N PHE A 864 19.03 -25.55 1.51
CA PHE A 864 19.02 -26.81 2.26
C PHE A 864 17.99 -26.78 3.41
N LEU A 865 17.89 -25.68 4.15
CA LEU A 865 16.97 -25.54 5.28
C LEU A 865 15.51 -25.56 4.82
N GLU A 866 15.14 -24.71 3.85
CA GLU A 866 13.78 -24.63 3.28
C GLU A 866 13.30 -26.01 2.79
N ASP A 867 14.13 -26.68 1.99
CA ASP A 867 13.78 -27.99 1.41
C ASP A 867 13.79 -29.13 2.44
N THR A 868 14.66 -29.06 3.46
CA THR A 868 14.69 -30.06 4.53
C THR A 868 13.48 -29.89 5.45
N GLN A 869 13.05 -28.66 5.73
CA GLN A 869 11.82 -28.36 6.46
C GLN A 869 10.58 -28.87 5.69
N GLU A 870 10.53 -28.73 4.35
CA GLU A 870 9.46 -29.30 3.53
C GLU A 870 9.41 -30.84 3.63
N VAL A 871 10.54 -31.53 3.44
CA VAL A 871 10.57 -33.01 3.47
C VAL A 871 10.35 -33.56 4.89
N GLY A 872 10.83 -32.86 5.92
CA GLY A 872 10.72 -33.25 7.34
C GLY A 872 9.39 -32.86 8.01
N ARG A 873 8.50 -32.10 7.35
CA ARG A 873 7.29 -31.53 7.97
C ARG A 873 6.40 -32.60 8.64
N GLY A 874 6.25 -32.52 9.96
CA GLY A 874 5.44 -33.46 10.75
C GLY A 874 6.00 -34.88 10.85
N LEU A 875 7.27 -35.09 10.48
CA LEU A 875 7.93 -36.39 10.51
C LEU A 875 8.52 -36.68 11.89
N VAL A 876 8.15 -37.82 12.47
CA VAL A 876 8.85 -38.42 13.63
C VAL A 876 8.97 -39.91 13.35
N VAL A 877 10.18 -40.39 13.06
CA VAL A 877 10.41 -41.78 12.67
C VAL A 877 9.99 -42.73 13.81
N GLY A 878 9.21 -43.76 13.49
CA GLY A 878 8.72 -44.77 14.44
C GLY A 878 7.37 -44.44 15.09
N ARG A 879 6.79 -43.25 14.86
CA ARG A 879 5.37 -42.97 15.18
C ARG A 879 4.46 -43.62 14.13
N PRO A 880 3.19 -43.99 14.45
CA PRO A 880 2.28 -44.56 13.46
C PRO A 880 2.17 -43.69 12.19
N ASN A 881 2.16 -44.34 11.02
CA ASN A 881 2.08 -43.74 9.69
C ASN A 881 3.26 -42.83 9.26
N TRP A 882 4.39 -42.81 9.98
CA TRP A 882 5.54 -41.96 9.62
C TRP A 882 6.07 -42.20 8.20
N GLU A 883 6.03 -43.44 7.70
CA GLU A 883 6.44 -43.78 6.33
C GLU A 883 5.53 -43.12 5.28
N GLN A 884 4.23 -43.00 5.57
CA GLN A 884 3.24 -42.40 4.67
C GLN A 884 3.40 -40.87 4.63
N THR A 885 3.64 -40.24 5.78
CA THR A 885 3.97 -38.82 5.88
C THR A 885 5.25 -38.50 5.10
N LEU A 886 6.31 -39.29 5.29
CA LEU A 886 7.57 -39.13 4.56
C LEU A 886 7.37 -39.26 3.05
N GLU A 887 6.64 -40.27 2.59
CA GLU A 887 6.38 -40.51 1.16
C GLU A 887 5.56 -39.38 0.51
N ALA A 888 4.58 -38.83 1.24
CA ALA A 888 3.80 -37.68 0.82
C ALA A 888 4.68 -36.41 0.71
N ASN A 889 5.48 -36.12 1.75
CA ASN A 889 6.37 -34.97 1.77
C ASN A 889 7.42 -35.03 0.65
N LYS A 890 8.07 -36.20 0.43
CA LYS A 890 9.01 -36.42 -0.69
C LYS A 890 8.36 -36.17 -2.05
N THR A 891 7.09 -36.55 -2.21
CA THR A 891 6.34 -36.38 -3.46
C THR A 891 5.97 -34.92 -3.71
N ALA A 892 5.55 -34.19 -2.66
CA ALA A 892 5.30 -32.76 -2.72
C ALA A 892 6.58 -31.99 -3.10
N PHE A 893 7.67 -32.20 -2.34
CA PHE A 893 8.98 -31.59 -2.58
C PHE A 893 9.45 -31.80 -4.02
N MET A 894 9.48 -33.04 -4.52
CA MET A 894 9.93 -33.32 -5.88
C MET A 894 9.05 -32.66 -6.96
N SER A 895 7.74 -32.55 -6.71
CA SER A 895 6.79 -31.89 -7.62
C SER A 895 6.97 -30.38 -7.64
N GLY A 896 7.22 -29.75 -6.48
CA GLY A 896 7.54 -28.33 -6.38
C GLY A 896 8.91 -28.01 -6.98
N PHE A 897 9.93 -28.82 -6.68
CA PHE A 897 11.30 -28.63 -7.12
C PHE A 897 11.44 -28.54 -8.65
N VAL A 898 10.77 -29.42 -9.40
CA VAL A 898 10.84 -29.41 -10.88
C VAL A 898 10.12 -28.23 -11.54
N GLN A 899 9.32 -27.48 -10.79
CA GLN A 899 8.63 -26.28 -11.27
C GLN A 899 9.44 -25.00 -11.00
N ARG A 900 10.46 -25.03 -10.13
CA ARG A 900 11.30 -23.87 -9.80
C ARG A 900 11.99 -23.32 -11.04
N GLN A 901 12.08 -22.00 -11.17
CA GLN A 901 12.71 -21.31 -12.31
C GLN A 901 14.16 -21.78 -12.57
N ARG A 902 14.92 -22.04 -11.50
CA ARG A 902 16.29 -22.60 -11.59
C ARG A 902 16.30 -24.00 -12.24
N PHE A 903 15.29 -24.82 -11.96
CA PHE A 903 15.15 -26.15 -12.56
C PHE A 903 14.65 -26.08 -14.00
N THR A 904 13.59 -25.33 -14.28
CA THR A 904 13.04 -25.20 -15.65
C THR A 904 13.99 -24.49 -16.62
N GLY A 905 14.85 -23.60 -16.11
CA GLY A 905 15.97 -23.03 -16.87
C GLY A 905 17.09 -24.03 -17.18
N ALA A 906 17.45 -24.91 -16.23
CA ALA A 906 18.44 -25.98 -16.45
C ALA A 906 17.89 -27.13 -17.32
N PHE A 907 16.59 -27.39 -17.23
CA PHE A 907 15.86 -28.42 -17.96
C PHE A 907 14.62 -27.83 -18.63
N PRO A 908 14.75 -27.18 -19.80
CA PRO A 908 13.60 -26.66 -20.54
C PRO A 908 12.59 -27.75 -20.91
N LEU A 909 11.32 -27.37 -21.05
CA LEU A 909 10.24 -28.30 -21.45
C LEU A 909 10.43 -28.85 -22.87
N SER A 910 11.26 -28.20 -23.70
CA SER A 910 11.65 -28.66 -25.03
C SER A 910 12.69 -29.79 -25.05
N MET A 911 13.29 -30.17 -23.92
CA MET A 911 14.19 -31.32 -23.84
C MET A 911 13.46 -32.64 -24.11
N THR A 912 14.05 -33.50 -24.93
CA THR A 912 13.57 -34.89 -25.08
C THR A 912 13.81 -35.71 -23.80
N ALA A 913 13.02 -36.77 -23.59
CA ALA A 913 13.18 -37.67 -22.44
C ALA A 913 14.62 -38.22 -22.29
N ALA A 914 15.27 -38.57 -23.42
CA ALA A 914 16.65 -39.06 -23.43
C ALA A 914 17.69 -38.01 -23.03
N GLN A 915 17.47 -36.74 -23.38
CA GLN A 915 18.31 -35.61 -22.95
C GLN A 915 18.10 -35.29 -21.47
N PHE A 916 16.86 -35.25 -21.01
CA PHE A 916 16.52 -35.00 -19.60
C PHE A 916 17.14 -36.04 -18.67
N VAL A 917 16.85 -37.33 -18.90
CA VAL A 917 17.40 -38.44 -18.10
C VAL A 917 18.93 -38.48 -18.21
N GLY A 918 19.48 -38.30 -19.42
CA GLY A 918 20.94 -38.30 -19.63
C GLY A 918 21.67 -37.16 -18.92
N ARG A 919 21.03 -35.99 -18.78
CA ARG A 919 21.61 -34.84 -18.08
C ARG A 919 21.56 -35.01 -16.55
N LEU A 920 20.46 -35.52 -16.01
CA LEU A 920 20.36 -35.88 -14.59
C LEU A 920 21.39 -36.94 -14.19
N ASP A 921 21.52 -37.99 -15.01
CA ASP A 921 22.51 -39.06 -14.80
C ASP A 921 23.95 -38.53 -14.90
N GLN A 922 24.25 -37.69 -15.89
CA GLN A 922 25.54 -37.00 -16.01
C GLN A 922 25.89 -36.18 -14.75
N ASN A 923 24.94 -35.39 -14.24
CA ASN A 923 25.12 -34.56 -13.05
C ASN A 923 25.32 -35.41 -11.78
N ALA A 924 24.60 -36.54 -11.68
CA ALA A 924 24.75 -37.52 -10.61
C ALA A 924 26.06 -38.33 -10.69
N GLY A 925 26.76 -38.31 -11.82
CA GLY A 925 28.05 -38.99 -12.00
C GLY A 925 28.00 -40.30 -12.80
N GLY A 926 26.93 -40.56 -13.55
CA GLY A 926 26.74 -41.80 -14.32
C GLY A 926 26.33 -42.97 -13.43
N VAL A 927 25.27 -42.77 -12.64
CA VAL A 927 24.82 -43.67 -11.58
C VAL A 927 23.76 -44.68 -12.03
N LEU A 928 23.20 -44.50 -13.23
CA LEU A 928 22.22 -45.41 -13.82
C LEU A 928 22.89 -46.47 -14.69
N THR A 929 22.42 -47.72 -14.57
CA THR A 929 22.70 -48.75 -15.58
C THR A 929 21.97 -48.46 -16.89
N THR A 930 22.39 -49.12 -17.98
CA THR A 930 21.74 -49.02 -19.30
C THR A 930 20.24 -49.29 -19.23
N ASP A 931 19.82 -50.29 -18.46
CA ASP A 931 18.43 -50.71 -18.36
C ASP A 931 17.60 -49.75 -17.49
N GLU A 932 18.14 -49.25 -16.38
CA GLU A 932 17.48 -48.21 -15.57
C GLU A 932 17.31 -46.92 -16.37
N ARG A 933 18.36 -46.50 -17.10
CA ARG A 933 18.30 -45.34 -18.00
C ARG A 933 17.26 -45.53 -19.09
N ALA A 934 17.17 -46.70 -19.71
CA ALA A 934 16.14 -47.02 -20.69
C ALA A 934 14.73 -46.97 -20.08
N ALA A 935 14.53 -47.51 -18.88
CA ALA A 935 13.25 -47.50 -18.18
C ALA A 935 12.78 -46.08 -17.80
N LEU A 936 13.69 -45.21 -17.32
CA LEU A 936 13.35 -43.82 -17.00
C LEU A 936 13.06 -42.99 -18.27
N VAL A 937 13.78 -43.22 -19.37
CA VAL A 937 13.46 -42.61 -20.67
C VAL A 937 12.10 -43.08 -21.16
N ALA A 938 11.79 -44.38 -21.09
CA ALA A 938 10.49 -44.92 -21.47
C ALA A 938 9.34 -44.32 -20.64
N ARG A 939 9.52 -44.13 -19.32
CA ARG A 939 8.52 -43.50 -18.43
C ARG A 939 8.15 -42.08 -18.87
N LEU A 940 9.12 -41.30 -19.32
CA LEU A 940 8.94 -39.88 -19.69
C LEU A 940 8.66 -39.68 -21.19
N SER A 941 8.86 -40.70 -22.03
CA SER A 941 8.70 -40.59 -23.49
C SER A 941 7.27 -40.26 -24.00
N PRO A 942 6.16 -40.68 -23.35
CA PRO A 942 4.80 -40.33 -23.79
C PRO A 942 4.53 -38.81 -23.80
N ASN A 943 5.12 -38.08 -22.85
CA ASN A 943 5.09 -36.62 -22.80
C ASN A 943 6.34 -36.09 -22.05
N PRO A 944 7.41 -35.69 -22.76
CA PRO A 944 8.61 -35.18 -22.11
C PRO A 944 8.42 -33.90 -21.28
N ALA A 945 7.33 -33.16 -21.50
CA ALA A 945 6.98 -31.97 -20.73
C ALA A 945 6.15 -32.27 -19.47
N ASP A 946 5.75 -33.52 -19.22
CA ASP A 946 4.96 -33.92 -18.05
C ASP A 946 5.75 -33.68 -16.74
N THR A 947 5.23 -32.77 -15.93
CA THR A 947 5.86 -32.33 -14.68
C THR A 947 5.92 -33.44 -13.63
N ALA A 948 4.88 -34.27 -13.51
CA ALA A 948 4.84 -35.37 -12.55
C ALA A 948 5.81 -36.50 -12.96
N ALA A 949 5.90 -36.80 -14.26
CA ALA A 949 6.89 -37.75 -14.78
C ALA A 949 8.32 -37.23 -14.60
N ARG A 950 8.58 -35.92 -14.82
CA ARG A 950 9.89 -35.30 -14.56
C ARG A 950 10.27 -35.36 -13.08
N ALA A 951 9.34 -35.09 -12.16
CA ALA A 951 9.54 -35.25 -10.72
C ALA A 951 9.86 -36.71 -10.33
N SER A 952 9.09 -37.68 -10.85
CA SER A 952 9.32 -39.11 -10.63
C SER A 952 10.68 -39.58 -11.13
N VAL A 953 11.13 -39.08 -12.29
CA VAL A 953 12.45 -39.39 -12.86
C VAL A 953 13.57 -38.76 -12.04
N LEU A 954 13.48 -37.48 -11.67
CA LEU A 954 14.45 -36.80 -10.80
C LEU A 954 14.62 -37.57 -9.48
N ARG A 955 13.51 -37.91 -8.84
CA ARG A 955 13.49 -38.69 -7.60
C ARG A 955 14.17 -40.05 -7.77
N SER A 956 13.90 -40.75 -8.87
CA SER A 956 14.51 -42.06 -9.17
C SER A 956 16.05 -41.98 -9.27
N VAL A 957 16.59 -40.86 -9.78
CA VAL A 957 18.05 -40.62 -9.83
C VAL A 957 18.58 -40.23 -8.44
N ALA A 958 17.91 -39.31 -7.74
CA ALA A 958 18.31 -38.84 -6.40
C ALA A 958 18.32 -39.98 -5.35
N GLU A 959 17.36 -40.90 -5.42
CA GLU A 959 17.24 -42.06 -4.54
C GLU A 959 18.12 -43.26 -4.98
N SER A 960 18.89 -43.15 -6.08
CA SER A 960 19.83 -44.19 -6.52
C SER A 960 20.80 -44.56 -5.41
N ARG A 961 20.94 -45.87 -5.15
CA ARG A 961 21.91 -46.40 -4.20
C ARG A 961 23.34 -46.03 -4.58
N VAL A 962 23.68 -46.02 -5.87
CA VAL A 962 25.04 -45.69 -6.33
C VAL A 962 25.37 -44.23 -6.01
N LEU A 963 24.42 -43.30 -6.26
CA LEU A 963 24.57 -41.89 -5.89
C LEU A 963 24.70 -41.70 -4.37
N ARG A 964 23.84 -42.39 -3.60
CA ARG A 964 23.81 -42.33 -2.14
C ARG A 964 25.08 -42.91 -1.49
N ASP A 965 25.64 -43.97 -2.06
CA ASP A 965 26.84 -44.57 -1.52
C ASP A 965 28.09 -43.75 -1.95
N ALA A 966 28.06 -43.06 -3.11
CA ALA A 966 29.16 -42.20 -3.61
C ALA A 966 29.25 -40.81 -2.98
N GLU A 967 28.11 -40.15 -2.69
CA GLU A 967 28.10 -38.77 -2.16
C GLU A 967 28.14 -38.68 -0.63
N PHE A 968 28.13 -39.82 0.07
CA PHE A 968 27.98 -39.87 1.54
C PHE A 968 28.99 -38.97 2.27
N ASN A 969 30.29 -39.12 1.99
CA ASN A 969 31.33 -38.33 2.66
C ASN A 969 31.21 -36.82 2.35
N ARG A 970 30.85 -36.44 1.12
CA ARG A 970 30.70 -35.03 0.70
C ARG A 970 29.55 -34.35 1.44
N ALA A 971 28.41 -35.03 1.54
CA ALA A 971 27.26 -34.56 2.30
C ALA A 971 27.52 -34.55 3.81
N PHE A 972 28.13 -35.60 4.36
CA PHE A 972 28.51 -35.66 5.78
C PHE A 972 29.34 -34.44 6.19
N VAL A 973 30.36 -34.10 5.39
CA VAL A 973 31.21 -32.92 5.61
C VAL A 973 30.40 -31.63 5.52
N LEU A 974 29.57 -31.46 4.49
CA LEU A 974 28.75 -30.26 4.32
C LEU A 974 27.79 -30.05 5.48
N THR A 975 27.16 -31.12 5.97
CA THR A 975 26.20 -31.05 7.08
C THR A 975 26.85 -30.66 8.41
N GLN A 976 28.18 -30.79 8.58
CA GLN A 976 28.84 -30.22 9.76
C GLN A 976 28.82 -28.68 9.75
N TYR A 977 28.94 -28.06 8.57
CA TYR A 977 28.85 -26.61 8.40
C TYR A 977 27.41 -26.12 8.52
N PHE A 978 26.45 -26.83 7.91
CA PHE A 978 25.04 -26.44 7.97
C PHE A 978 24.39 -26.67 9.34
N GLY A 979 24.75 -27.76 10.03
CA GLY A 979 24.24 -28.08 11.36
C GLY A 979 24.93 -27.27 12.46
N TYR A 980 26.21 -27.54 12.74
CA TYR A 980 26.91 -26.90 13.87
C TYR A 980 27.20 -25.42 13.62
N LEU A 981 27.70 -25.06 12.43
CA LEU A 981 28.21 -23.71 12.19
C LEU A 981 27.17 -22.75 11.59
N ARG A 982 26.00 -23.26 11.21
CA ARG A 982 24.86 -22.50 10.65
C ARG A 982 25.27 -21.53 9.51
N ARG A 983 26.23 -21.94 8.67
CA ARG A 983 26.72 -21.13 7.51
C ARG A 983 27.14 -21.98 6.31
N ASN A 984 27.36 -21.37 5.15
CA ASN A 984 28.03 -22.07 4.04
C ASN A 984 29.54 -22.21 4.33
N PRO A 985 30.21 -23.25 3.79
CA PRO A 985 31.63 -23.47 4.07
C PRO A 985 32.59 -22.42 3.49
N ASN A 986 32.08 -21.47 2.71
CA ASN A 986 32.81 -20.35 2.11
C ASN A 986 32.40 -18.99 2.70
N ASP A 987 31.54 -18.97 3.72
CA ASP A 987 31.11 -17.76 4.41
C ASP A 987 32.07 -17.47 5.59
N PRO A 988 32.18 -16.20 6.04
CA PRO A 988 33.04 -15.84 7.17
C PRO A 988 32.84 -16.74 8.39
N PRO A 989 33.92 -17.14 9.10
CA PRO A 989 35.31 -16.68 8.95
C PRO A 989 36.10 -17.27 7.77
N ASP A 990 35.56 -18.24 7.04
CA ASP A 990 36.19 -18.75 5.81
C ASP A 990 35.96 -17.78 4.63
N SER A 991 36.77 -17.90 3.57
CA SER A 991 36.61 -17.12 2.33
C SER A 991 36.47 -17.99 1.08
N ASP A 992 36.56 -19.32 1.23
CA ASP A 992 36.50 -20.32 0.16
C ASP A 992 36.33 -21.72 0.77
N PHE A 993 36.17 -22.75 -0.08
CA PHE A 993 35.91 -24.13 0.34
C PHE A 993 37.14 -24.91 0.87
N ARG A 994 38.30 -24.28 1.17
CA ARG A 994 39.49 -25.01 1.65
C ARG A 994 39.26 -25.78 2.95
N GLY A 995 38.53 -25.20 3.92
CA GLY A 995 38.19 -25.89 5.17
C GLY A 995 37.35 -27.16 4.93
N TRP A 996 36.31 -27.03 4.10
CA TRP A 996 35.47 -28.16 3.68
C TRP A 996 36.27 -29.23 2.94
N LYS A 997 37.16 -28.83 2.03
CA LYS A 997 38.01 -29.75 1.25
C LYS A 997 38.99 -30.49 2.15
N PHE A 998 39.59 -29.83 3.13
CA PHE A 998 40.46 -30.46 4.14
C PHE A 998 39.72 -31.56 4.91
N TRP A 999 38.51 -31.27 5.40
CA TRP A 999 37.73 -32.26 6.13
C TRP A 999 37.27 -33.43 5.26
N LEU A 1000 36.89 -33.18 4.00
CA LEU A 1000 36.58 -34.24 3.04
C LEU A 1000 37.79 -35.14 2.77
N ASP A 1001 38.97 -34.56 2.55
CA ASP A 1001 40.19 -35.33 2.30
C ASP A 1001 40.61 -36.15 3.52
N LYS A 1002 40.51 -35.58 4.73
CA LYS A 1002 40.76 -36.30 5.99
C LYS A 1002 39.76 -37.45 6.19
N LEU A 1003 38.47 -37.22 5.97
CA LEU A 1003 37.45 -38.26 6.09
C LEU A 1003 37.65 -39.40 5.07
N ASN A 1004 38.04 -39.06 3.84
CA ASN A 1004 38.38 -40.05 2.81
C ASN A 1004 39.65 -40.85 3.15
N GLN A 1005 40.66 -40.22 3.76
CA GLN A 1005 41.89 -40.89 4.21
C GLN A 1005 41.60 -42.02 5.22
N PHE A 1006 40.60 -41.83 6.10
CA PHE A 1006 40.12 -42.83 7.05
C PHE A 1006 38.92 -43.64 6.52
N GLY A 1007 38.72 -43.70 5.20
CA GLY A 1007 37.69 -44.55 4.58
C GLY A 1007 36.24 -44.22 4.97
N GLY A 1008 35.95 -42.99 5.38
CA GLY A 1008 34.64 -42.58 5.92
C GLY A 1008 34.49 -42.72 7.44
N ASN A 1009 35.52 -43.18 8.16
CA ASN A 1009 35.48 -43.29 9.62
C ASN A 1009 35.63 -41.91 10.28
N TYR A 1010 34.51 -41.28 10.62
CA TYR A 1010 34.44 -39.96 11.25
C TYR A 1010 35.05 -39.92 12.67
N VAL A 1011 35.19 -41.07 13.34
CA VAL A 1011 35.83 -41.17 14.67
C VAL A 1011 37.35 -41.13 14.53
N GLU A 1012 37.92 -41.93 13.63
CA GLU A 1012 39.37 -41.89 13.34
C GLU A 1012 39.80 -40.58 12.66
N ALA A 1013 38.92 -39.97 11.85
CA ALA A 1013 39.13 -38.63 11.33
C ALA A 1013 38.97 -37.53 12.40
N GLU A 1014 38.57 -37.86 13.64
CA GLU A 1014 38.24 -36.93 14.73
C GLU A 1014 37.27 -35.80 14.33
N MET A 1015 36.44 -36.06 13.32
CA MET A 1015 35.79 -34.99 12.57
C MET A 1015 34.64 -34.37 13.36
N VAL A 1016 33.67 -35.19 13.77
CA VAL A 1016 32.54 -34.72 14.60
C VAL A 1016 33.05 -34.09 15.90
N LYS A 1017 34.06 -34.70 16.52
CA LYS A 1017 34.74 -34.15 17.71
C LYS A 1017 35.21 -32.71 17.49
N ALA A 1018 35.94 -32.45 16.39
CA ALA A 1018 36.49 -31.14 16.11
C ALA A 1018 35.42 -30.05 15.92
N PHE A 1019 34.26 -30.38 15.34
CA PHE A 1019 33.15 -29.42 15.22
C PHE A 1019 32.45 -29.18 16.57
N ILE A 1020 32.06 -30.22 17.31
CA ILE A 1020 31.35 -30.06 18.60
C ILE A 1020 32.21 -29.46 19.72
N THR A 1021 33.54 -29.47 19.59
CA THR A 1021 34.46 -28.77 20.50
C THR A 1021 35.03 -27.47 19.93
N SER A 1022 34.60 -27.05 18.73
CA SER A 1022 35.12 -25.83 18.11
C SER A 1022 34.69 -24.57 18.88
N THR A 1023 35.56 -23.57 18.93
CA THR A 1023 35.23 -22.25 19.49
C THR A 1023 34.04 -21.61 18.77
N GLU A 1024 33.92 -21.85 17.46
CA GLU A 1024 32.83 -21.33 16.63
C GLU A 1024 31.47 -21.93 17.03
N TYR A 1025 31.38 -23.26 17.21
CA TYR A 1025 30.14 -23.90 17.68
C TYR A 1025 29.79 -23.50 19.12
N ARG A 1026 30.77 -23.47 20.02
CA ARG A 1026 30.51 -23.17 21.45
C ARG A 1026 30.01 -21.75 21.67
N ARG A 1027 30.54 -20.77 20.91
CA ARG A 1027 30.13 -19.36 20.97
C ARG A 1027 28.69 -19.08 20.57
N ARG A 1028 27.99 -20.05 19.96
CA ARG A 1028 26.54 -19.96 19.71
C ARG A 1028 25.70 -20.07 20.99
N PHE A 1029 26.34 -20.33 22.14
CA PHE A 1029 25.66 -20.59 23.41
C PHE A 1029 26.38 -19.92 24.61
N GLY A 1030 27.21 -18.91 24.38
CA GLY A 1030 28.06 -18.30 25.42
C GLY A 1030 29.57 -18.55 25.27
N GLN A 1031 30.36 -17.83 26.09
CA GLN A 1031 31.79 -17.52 25.85
C GLN A 1031 32.80 -18.67 26.11
#